data_AF-A0A3Q0J8A9-F1
#
_entry.id   AF-A0A3Q0J8A9-F1
#
_cell.length_a   1.000
_cell.length_b   1.000
_cell.length_c   1.000
_cell.angle_alpha   90.00
_cell.angle_beta   90.00
_cell.angle_gamma   90.00
#
_symmetry.space_group_name_H-M   'P 1'
#
loop_
_entity.id
_entity.type
_entity.pdbx_description
1 polymer ?
#
loop_
_entity_poly.entity_id
_entity_poly.type
_entity_poly.pdbx_seq_one_letter_code
_entity_poly.pdbx_strand_id
1 'polypeptide(L)'
;MSLSNSSDSEQMSFEGFLESCRAPTLLAELEDDDDIDDEDNDDDENEDDDYEEVMVSRSFLSFMVREDETYAPLIGGPGVKKRSWDDEYVLKRQFSALIPAFDPRPGRTNVNQTTDVEVTPPPEDPQQEISNTIEEAMITPGHSSRLALSLRAPNIPGVQDVEIELSNANWTIFHAVQELIQRIDFGVGTRQEKLRRIWEPTYTVIYKDAYGGEERLGSLSPSAPPLLAHRGSVVSPLTPTSSTACSVEDVLQLLRHLFVINTCSDETQSPLIGALDLDETVLGTEEFTSKKMTNKLVQQIQDPLVLASGALPPWCEELNTSCPFLFPFETRQLYFNCTSFGASRSIVWLQTQRDVSLERQRVTGISQRRDDTHEFRVGRLKHERVKVPRAGDKLLAWAKQVMLVHCDHKSILEVEFQGEEGTGLGPTLEFYALVAAELQRRDLGMWLCDDEEVDSQPPTLDLGEGTKPPGFYVRRSCGLFPAPLPQNSAACDRAVSNFWFLGVFLAKVLQDSRLVDLPFSNAFLKLVCQGDIQNNINERIGMPPRSCEDDPMISSIMSEESEKELELDPPKLYSEETKPWFAGILKETDLMQVDPVRGRFLRELRELANRKSRILHDPVLSPDAKLRQIESLALVTSHAGGGGGPVTRLEDLAITFTYLPSSSVYGYTHADLIPNGSDIDVTIENVEEYMDRLTNFCLQSGIARQIEAFRNGFCRVFALSKLRAFTPSEVRMMLCGDQNPQWTREDLLNYTEPKLGYTKER
;
A
#
# COMPACT_ATOMS: atom_id res chain seq x y z
N MET A 1 24.98 -37.72 -27.35
CA MET A 1 24.86 -36.58 -28.28
C MET A 1 23.41 -36.13 -28.21
N SER A 2 23.06 -35.32 -27.19
CA SER A 2 22.91 -33.84 -27.28
C SER A 2 21.77 -33.47 -28.22
N LEU A 3 20.63 -32.94 -27.75
CA LEU A 3 20.52 -31.63 -27.11
C LEU A 3 19.39 -31.59 -26.06
N SER A 4 19.73 -30.99 -24.93
CA SER A 4 18.91 -30.64 -23.78
C SER A 4 18.33 -29.23 -23.96
N ASN A 5 17.00 -29.11 -23.95
CA ASN A 5 16.27 -27.89 -23.60
C ASN A 5 15.51 -28.21 -22.30
N SER A 6 16.14 -27.92 -21.15
CA SER A 6 15.45 -27.87 -19.86
C SER A 6 14.84 -26.48 -19.73
N SER A 7 13.51 -26.42 -19.70
CA SER A 7 12.75 -25.23 -19.35
C SER A 7 12.56 -25.26 -17.84
N ASP A 8 13.61 -24.91 -17.10
CA ASP A 8 13.58 -24.74 -15.66
C ASP A 8 12.79 -23.46 -15.33
N SER A 9 11.54 -23.64 -14.93
CA SER A 9 10.77 -22.61 -14.22
C SER A 9 11.06 -22.79 -12.73
N GLU A 10 12.21 -22.31 -12.31
CA GLU A 10 12.56 -22.21 -10.89
C GLU A 10 11.58 -21.25 -10.21
N GLN A 11 10.65 -21.80 -9.42
CA GLN A 11 10.05 -21.05 -8.32
C GLN A 11 11.16 -20.74 -7.32
N MET A 12 11.88 -19.64 -7.56
CA MET A 12 12.85 -19.11 -6.63
C MET A 12 12.10 -18.71 -5.36
N SER A 13 12.33 -19.42 -4.26
CA SER A 13 11.94 -18.91 -2.94
C SER A 13 12.45 -17.48 -2.80
N PHE A 14 11.69 -16.59 -2.15
CA PHE A 14 12.10 -15.20 -1.87
C PHE A 14 13.55 -15.10 -1.38
N GLU A 15 14.02 -16.12 -0.64
CA GLU A 15 15.39 -16.22 -0.16
C GLU A 15 16.43 -16.63 -1.22
N GLY A 16 16.09 -17.53 -2.14
CA GLY A 16 16.93 -17.84 -3.31
C GLY A 16 17.05 -16.64 -4.25
N PHE A 17 15.97 -15.87 -4.38
CA PHE A 17 15.98 -14.60 -5.09
C PHE A 17 16.95 -13.58 -4.46
N LEU A 18 16.93 -13.42 -3.12
CA LEU A 18 17.88 -12.55 -2.40
C LEU A 18 19.34 -12.98 -2.59
N GLU A 19 19.62 -14.29 -2.64
CA GLU A 19 20.96 -14.81 -2.94
C GLU A 19 21.40 -14.50 -4.37
N SER A 20 20.50 -14.60 -5.35
CA SER A 20 20.79 -14.25 -6.76
C SER A 20 21.07 -12.76 -6.99
N CYS A 21 20.65 -11.90 -6.04
CA CYS A 21 20.84 -10.46 -6.05
C CYS A 21 22.09 -10.01 -5.28
N ARG A 22 22.81 -10.91 -4.60
CA ARG A 22 24.08 -10.58 -3.94
C ARG A 22 25.16 -10.27 -4.99
N ALA A 23 25.73 -9.07 -4.93
CA ALA A 23 26.97 -8.78 -5.65
C ALA A 23 28.12 -9.57 -5.02
N PRO A 24 29.09 -10.10 -5.80
CA PRO A 24 30.32 -10.62 -5.21
C PRO A 24 31.01 -9.48 -4.47
N THR A 25 31.28 -9.70 -3.18
CA THR A 25 31.98 -8.78 -2.28
C THR A 25 33.41 -8.58 -2.78
N LEU A 26 33.61 -7.66 -3.72
CA LEU A 26 34.94 -7.13 -4.09
C LEU A 26 35.32 -6.00 -3.12
N LEU A 27 35.45 -6.33 -1.84
CA LEU A 27 36.04 -5.48 -0.81
C LEU A 27 37.05 -6.25 0.07
N ALA A 28 37.53 -7.41 -0.40
CA ALA A 28 38.55 -8.22 0.28
C ALA A 28 39.95 -8.12 -0.35
N GLU A 29 40.16 -7.24 -1.34
CA GLU A 29 41.47 -6.99 -1.95
C GLU A 29 41.77 -5.50 -1.91
N LEU A 30 42.08 -5.00 -0.71
CA LEU A 30 42.99 -3.88 -0.56
C LEU A 30 44.14 -4.42 0.30
N GLU A 31 45.26 -4.63 -0.38
CA GLU A 31 46.55 -5.06 0.11
C GLU A 31 47.07 -4.03 1.13
N ASP A 32 47.20 -4.43 2.40
CA ASP A 32 48.10 -3.76 3.35
C ASP A 32 49.40 -4.57 3.35
N ASP A 33 50.28 -4.19 2.41
CA ASP A 33 51.72 -4.42 2.52
C ASP A 33 52.26 -3.44 3.58
N ASP A 34 52.60 -3.95 4.76
CA ASP A 34 53.59 -3.33 5.64
C ASP A 34 54.26 -4.43 6.47
N ASP A 35 55.46 -4.83 6.01
CA ASP A 35 56.44 -5.63 6.75
C ASP A 35 56.87 -4.93 8.05
N ILE A 36 56.64 -5.54 9.22
CA ILE A 36 57.46 -5.28 10.42
C ILE A 36 57.69 -6.62 11.16
N ASP A 37 58.96 -6.84 11.43
CA ASP A 37 59.62 -8.09 11.84
C ASP A 37 59.12 -8.73 13.14
N ASP A 38 59.12 -10.07 13.11
CA ASP A 38 59.06 -10.97 14.26
C ASP A 38 60.32 -10.81 15.13
N GLU A 39 60.19 -10.31 16.36
CA GLU A 39 61.13 -10.62 17.44
C GLU A 39 60.37 -11.12 18.67
N ASP A 40 60.67 -12.36 19.01
CA ASP A 40 60.31 -13.06 20.23
C ASP A 40 60.62 -12.23 21.48
N ASN A 41 59.66 -12.15 22.41
CA ASN A 41 59.99 -12.11 23.82
C ASN A 41 58.81 -12.63 24.66
N ASP A 42 58.96 -13.88 25.12
CA ASP A 42 58.28 -14.39 26.29
C ASP A 42 58.74 -13.57 27.51
N ASP A 43 57.81 -12.95 28.23
CA ASP A 43 57.94 -12.77 29.67
C ASP A 43 56.55 -12.66 30.31
N ASP A 44 56.26 -13.65 31.15
CA ASP A 44 55.20 -13.64 32.15
C ASP A 44 55.37 -12.42 33.07
N GLU A 45 54.38 -11.56 33.20
CA GLU A 45 54.12 -10.88 34.47
C GLU A 45 52.63 -10.54 34.60
N ASN A 46 52.02 -11.13 35.63
CA ASN A 46 50.69 -10.79 36.12
C ASN A 46 50.72 -9.36 36.64
N GLU A 47 50.00 -8.44 36.00
CA GLU A 47 49.58 -7.19 36.62
C GLU A 47 48.05 -7.17 36.74
N ASP A 48 47.61 -7.19 38.00
CA ASP A 48 46.27 -6.87 38.44
C ASP A 48 45.93 -5.45 37.96
N ASP A 49 45.07 -5.32 36.96
CA ASP A 49 44.44 -4.05 36.61
C ASP A 49 42.94 -4.10 36.90
N ASP A 50 42.55 -3.32 37.91
CA ASP A 50 41.20 -2.94 38.27
C ASP A 50 40.43 -2.39 37.06
N TYR A 51 39.59 -3.22 36.43
CA TYR A 51 38.63 -2.76 35.43
C TYR A 51 37.44 -2.08 36.13
N GLU A 52 37.44 -0.75 36.11
CA GLU A 52 36.27 0.08 36.42
C GLU A 52 35.06 -0.34 35.55
N GLU A 53 33.94 -0.65 36.22
CA GLU A 53 32.63 -0.88 35.61
C GLU A 53 32.16 0.35 34.81
N VAL A 54 32.28 0.31 33.48
CA VAL A 54 31.58 1.28 32.62
C VAL A 54 30.09 0.94 32.58
N MET A 55 29.37 1.48 33.57
CA MET A 55 27.91 1.54 33.64
C MET A 55 27.34 2.37 32.47
N VAL A 56 27.10 1.72 31.34
CA VAL A 56 26.30 2.29 30.23
C VAL A 56 24.82 2.23 30.59
N SER A 57 24.37 3.07 31.53
CA SER A 57 22.96 3.42 31.76
C SER A 57 22.84 4.44 32.89
N ARG A 58 23.28 5.67 32.63
CA ARG A 58 22.93 6.96 33.31
C ARG A 58 23.98 8.05 33.09
N SER A 59 25.17 7.71 32.58
CA SER A 59 26.31 8.63 32.60
C SER A 59 26.49 9.53 31.37
N PHE A 60 25.75 9.39 30.26
CA PHE A 60 26.00 10.27 29.10
C PHE A 60 25.70 11.76 29.39
N LEU A 61 24.72 12.03 30.27
CA LEU A 61 24.45 13.38 30.76
C LEU A 61 25.46 13.84 31.83
N SER A 62 26.12 12.92 32.52
CA SER A 62 27.14 13.21 33.54
C SER A 62 28.54 13.35 32.93
N PHE A 63 28.79 12.73 31.78
CA PHE A 63 30.07 12.73 31.08
C PHE A 63 30.28 14.07 30.35
N MET A 64 29.23 14.62 29.73
CA MET A 64 29.25 15.99 29.20
C MET A 64 29.42 17.08 30.28
N VAL A 65 29.26 16.74 31.57
CA VAL A 65 29.48 17.66 32.69
C VAL A 65 30.91 17.53 33.27
N ARG A 66 31.64 16.44 32.99
CA ARG A 66 32.96 16.18 33.59
C ARG A 66 34.16 16.32 32.65
N GLU A 67 33.99 16.24 31.34
CA GLU A 67 35.13 16.34 30.40
C GLU A 67 35.62 17.77 30.12
N ASP A 68 35.01 18.79 30.71
CA ASP A 68 35.36 20.19 30.43
C ASP A 68 36.54 20.73 31.28
N GLU A 69 37.24 19.87 32.06
CA GLU A 69 38.27 20.31 33.02
C GLU A 69 39.74 20.07 32.63
N THR A 70 40.12 19.37 31.55
CA THR A 70 41.54 18.95 31.43
C THR A 70 42.32 19.27 30.17
N TYR A 71 41.78 19.77 29.05
CA TYR A 71 42.63 20.15 27.92
C TYR A 71 42.07 21.31 27.08
N ALA A 72 42.49 22.56 27.39
CA ALA A 72 42.61 23.63 26.40
C ALA A 72 43.57 24.75 26.87
N PRO A 73 44.46 25.26 26.00
CA PRO A 73 45.49 26.24 26.37
C PRO A 73 44.97 27.69 26.38
N LEU A 74 45.18 28.37 27.52
CA LEU A 74 45.59 29.77 27.68
C LEU A 74 45.25 30.79 26.57
N ILE A 75 43.98 31.21 26.40
CA ILE A 75 43.65 32.59 25.96
C ILE A 75 42.29 33.03 26.56
N GLY A 76 42.31 33.91 27.58
CA GLY A 76 41.17 34.79 27.91
C GLY A 76 40.74 34.87 29.39
N GLY A 77 41.20 35.93 30.09
CA GLY A 77 40.52 36.71 31.17
C GLY A 77 39.78 36.02 32.35
N PRO A 78 40.03 36.43 33.62
CA PRO A 78 39.35 35.86 34.78
C PRO A 78 37.92 36.42 34.89
N GLY A 79 36.89 35.58 34.67
CA GLY A 79 35.52 35.96 35.01
C GLY A 79 34.35 35.31 34.27
N VAL A 80 34.54 34.37 33.34
CA VAL A 80 33.40 33.76 32.63
C VAL A 80 33.14 32.35 33.18
N LYS A 81 32.21 32.25 34.12
CA LYS A 81 31.55 30.97 34.43
C LYS A 81 30.82 30.51 33.16
N LYS A 82 31.19 29.36 32.57
CA LYS A 82 30.34 28.69 31.57
C LYS A 82 28.97 28.49 32.24
N ARG A 83 27.91 29.02 31.62
CA ARG A 83 26.52 28.90 32.09
C ARG A 83 26.17 27.41 32.16
N SER A 84 26.03 26.87 33.38
CA SER A 84 25.20 25.69 33.60
C SER A 84 23.80 26.02 33.07
N TRP A 85 23.21 25.10 32.30
CA TRP A 85 21.86 25.27 31.76
C TRP A 85 20.90 25.68 32.88
N ASP A 86 20.17 26.78 32.66
CA ASP A 86 19.24 27.32 33.64
C ASP A 86 17.98 26.42 33.66
N ASP A 87 17.85 25.58 34.69
CA ASP A 87 16.80 24.57 34.81
C ASP A 87 15.38 25.17 34.73
N GLU A 88 15.22 26.48 34.95
CA GLU A 88 13.96 27.21 34.82
C GLU A 88 13.48 27.33 33.36
N TYR A 89 14.38 27.17 32.37
CA TYR A 89 14.07 27.26 30.93
C TYR A 89 14.33 25.95 30.16
N VAL A 90 14.71 24.86 30.85
CA VAL A 90 14.95 23.56 30.21
C VAL A 90 13.66 22.75 30.17
N LEU A 91 13.09 22.58 28.98
CA LEU A 91 11.95 21.68 28.77
C LEU A 91 12.46 20.23 28.84
N LYS A 92 12.44 19.62 30.03
CA LYS A 92 12.80 18.20 30.21
C LYS A 92 11.66 17.33 29.70
N ARG A 93 11.85 16.70 28.54
CA ARG A 93 10.91 15.75 27.95
C ARG A 93 11.57 14.39 27.86
N GLN A 94 10.93 13.37 28.43
CA GLN A 94 11.37 11.99 28.29
C GLN A 94 10.67 11.38 27.08
N PHE A 95 11.46 10.88 26.12
CA PHE A 95 10.95 10.15 24.97
C PHE A 95 11.07 8.65 25.24
N SER A 96 10.02 7.89 24.92
CA SER A 96 10.12 6.45 24.84
C SER A 96 11.08 6.07 23.72
N ALA A 97 12.03 5.18 23.98
CA ALA A 97 12.88 4.63 22.92
C ALA A 97 12.01 3.94 21.86
N LEU A 98 12.33 4.15 20.58
CA LEU A 98 11.64 3.51 19.44
C LEU A 98 11.65 1.99 19.55
N ILE A 99 12.80 1.44 19.98
CA ILE A 99 12.98 0.04 20.31
C ILE A 99 13.70 0.00 21.67
N PRO A 100 13.15 -0.67 22.70
CA PRO A 100 13.82 -0.79 23.99
C PRO A 100 15.19 -1.46 23.85
N ALA A 101 16.22 -0.89 24.49
CA ALA A 101 17.55 -1.48 24.47
C ALA A 101 17.51 -2.92 25.03
N PHE A 102 18.29 -3.80 24.42
CA PHE A 102 18.49 -5.16 24.87
C PHE A 102 19.95 -5.32 25.30
N ASP A 103 20.16 -5.66 26.57
CA ASP A 103 21.48 -6.01 27.10
C ASP A 103 21.59 -7.54 27.17
N PRO A 104 22.46 -8.16 26.37
CA PRO A 104 22.66 -9.62 26.37
C PRO A 104 23.40 -10.13 27.61
N ARG A 105 23.97 -9.24 28.46
CA ARG A 105 24.78 -9.66 29.61
C ARG A 105 23.89 -10.22 30.75
N PRO A 106 24.26 -11.37 31.36
CA PRO A 106 23.53 -11.94 32.49
C PRO A 106 23.40 -10.95 33.66
N GLY A 107 22.21 -10.87 34.27
CA GLY A 107 21.96 -10.03 35.45
C GLY A 107 21.54 -8.59 35.17
N ARG A 108 21.51 -8.15 33.91
CA ARG A 108 20.93 -6.84 33.52
C ARG A 108 19.42 -6.97 33.29
N THR A 109 18.65 -6.04 33.87
CA THR A 109 17.19 -5.99 33.71
C THR A 109 16.82 -5.44 32.34
N ASN A 110 16.43 -6.32 31.42
CA ASN A 110 15.80 -5.93 30.16
C ASN A 110 14.37 -5.42 30.42
N VAL A 111 13.90 -4.47 29.60
CA VAL A 111 12.51 -4.00 29.67
C VAL A 111 11.57 -5.16 29.31
N ASN A 112 10.50 -5.35 30.08
CA ASN A 112 9.47 -6.34 29.77
C ASN A 112 8.97 -6.14 28.34
N GLN A 113 9.13 -7.17 27.52
CA GLN A 113 8.79 -7.13 26.10
C GLN A 113 7.28 -7.23 25.87
N THR A 114 6.54 -7.79 26.84
CA THR A 114 5.09 -7.91 26.79
C THR A 114 4.45 -6.97 27.81
N THR A 115 3.46 -6.20 27.37
CA THR A 115 2.64 -5.33 28.21
C THR A 115 1.18 -5.68 28.02
N ASP A 116 0.46 -5.89 29.12
CA ASP A 116 -0.99 -6.10 29.09
C ASP A 116 -1.68 -4.76 28.81
N VAL A 117 -2.57 -4.75 27.83
CA VAL A 117 -3.38 -3.59 27.45
C VAL A 117 -4.83 -3.86 27.85
N GLU A 118 -5.36 -3.01 28.72
CA GLU A 118 -6.77 -3.05 29.09
C GLU A 118 -7.62 -2.44 27.97
N VAL A 119 -8.42 -3.27 27.33
CA VAL A 119 -9.41 -2.84 26.34
C VAL A 119 -10.75 -2.72 27.04
N THR A 120 -11.38 -1.55 26.95
CA THR A 120 -12.72 -1.33 27.50
C THR A 120 -13.71 -2.30 26.86
N PRO A 121 -14.67 -2.86 27.63
CA PRO A 121 -15.68 -3.74 27.04
C PRO A 121 -16.51 -2.97 26.01
N PRO A 122 -16.91 -3.61 24.91
CA PRO A 122 -17.77 -2.97 23.92
C PRO A 122 -19.11 -2.58 24.56
N PRO A 123 -19.68 -1.42 24.20
CA PRO A 123 -20.97 -0.98 24.73
C PRO A 123 -22.07 -2.01 24.39
N GLU A 124 -23.06 -2.16 25.27
CA GLU A 124 -24.17 -3.11 25.09
C GLU A 124 -25.05 -2.77 23.87
N ASP A 125 -24.96 -1.54 23.35
CA ASP A 125 -25.67 -1.06 22.18
C ASP A 125 -24.71 -0.70 21.02
N PRO A 126 -24.59 -1.53 19.96
CA PRO A 126 -23.57 -1.38 18.91
C PRO A 126 -23.80 -0.18 17.97
N GLN A 127 -24.84 0.63 18.18
CA GLN A 127 -25.25 1.71 17.26
C GLN A 127 -24.80 3.13 17.66
N GLN A 128 -24.22 3.35 18.86
CA GLN A 128 -24.09 4.71 19.40
C GLN A 128 -22.69 5.35 19.41
N GLU A 129 -21.58 4.65 19.22
CA GLU A 129 -20.26 5.29 19.46
C GLU A 129 -19.28 5.39 18.28
N ILE A 130 -19.41 4.63 17.19
CA ILE A 130 -18.44 4.78 16.08
C ILE A 130 -18.68 6.06 15.28
N SER A 131 -19.91 6.58 15.24
CA SER A 131 -20.19 7.90 14.64
C SER A 131 -19.58 9.04 15.45
N ASN A 132 -19.52 8.92 16.79
CA ASN A 132 -18.97 9.96 17.66
C ASN A 132 -17.44 9.99 17.63
N THR A 133 -16.76 8.84 17.53
CA THR A 133 -15.28 8.81 17.42
C THR A 133 -14.78 9.24 16.04
N ILE A 134 -15.56 9.03 14.97
CA ILE A 134 -15.25 9.56 13.62
C ILE A 134 -15.35 11.09 13.59
N GLU A 135 -16.29 11.68 14.33
CA GLU A 135 -16.38 13.14 14.49
C GLU A 135 -15.27 13.72 15.39
N GLU A 136 -14.87 13.02 16.46
CA GLU A 136 -13.74 13.48 17.31
C GLU A 136 -12.38 13.44 16.60
N ALA A 137 -12.19 12.56 15.61
CA ALA A 137 -11.00 12.56 14.75
C ALA A 137 -10.98 13.72 13.73
N MET A 138 -12.11 14.43 13.53
CA MET A 138 -12.26 15.55 12.60
C MET A 138 -12.23 16.93 13.27
N ILE A 139 -11.91 17.01 14.57
CA ILE A 139 -11.80 18.29 15.26
C ILE A 139 -10.56 19.04 14.78
N THR A 140 -10.81 20.17 14.12
CA THR A 140 -9.83 21.16 13.68
C THR A 140 -9.01 21.65 14.88
N PRO A 141 -7.67 21.68 14.84
CA PRO A 141 -6.90 22.25 15.95
C PRO A 141 -7.15 23.76 15.99
N GLY A 142 -7.88 24.19 17.02
CA GLY A 142 -8.08 25.59 17.36
C GLY A 142 -6.74 26.30 17.56
N HIS A 143 -6.73 27.59 17.20
CA HIS A 143 -5.58 28.50 17.20
C HIS A 143 -4.58 28.29 18.34
N SER A 144 -3.55 27.48 18.09
CA SER A 144 -2.31 27.44 18.86
C SER A 144 -1.24 28.18 18.06
N SER A 145 -0.48 29.09 18.69
CA SER A 145 0.71 29.70 18.10
C SER A 145 1.59 28.60 17.48
N ARG A 146 1.72 28.60 16.15
CA ARG A 146 2.50 27.57 15.45
C ARG A 146 3.96 27.97 15.50
N LEU A 147 4.79 27.17 16.15
CA LEU A 147 6.24 27.33 16.06
C LEU A 147 6.69 26.87 14.67
N ALA A 148 7.37 27.72 13.92
CA ALA A 148 8.08 27.33 12.71
C ALA A 148 9.53 27.05 13.06
N LEU A 149 10.01 25.87 12.65
CA LEU A 149 11.38 25.43 12.90
C LEU A 149 12.16 25.44 11.59
N SER A 150 13.43 25.82 11.63
CA SER A 150 14.36 25.70 10.51
C SER A 150 15.70 25.15 10.96
N LEU A 151 16.39 24.46 10.06
CA LEU A 151 17.71 23.89 10.28
C LEU A 151 18.72 24.64 9.42
N ARG A 152 19.73 25.22 10.07
CA ARG A 152 20.80 25.95 9.40
C ARG A 152 22.06 25.10 9.28
N ALA A 153 22.72 25.22 8.13
CA ALA A 153 24.00 24.59 7.84
C ALA A 153 25.08 25.02 8.84
N PRO A 154 26.13 24.20 9.02
CA PRO A 154 27.31 24.62 9.76
C PRO A 154 27.97 25.80 9.05
N ASN A 155 28.46 26.77 9.83
CA ASN A 155 29.14 27.94 9.29
C ASN A 155 30.53 27.53 8.74
N ILE A 156 30.57 27.10 7.48
CA ILE A 156 31.77 26.62 6.80
C ILE A 156 32.36 27.77 5.97
N PRO A 157 33.64 28.14 6.19
CA PRO A 157 34.28 29.21 5.44
C PRO A 157 34.26 28.96 3.92
N GLY A 158 33.73 29.92 3.16
CA GLY A 158 33.66 29.86 1.68
C GLY A 158 32.40 29.19 1.11
N VAL A 159 31.49 28.72 1.97
CA VAL A 159 30.21 28.11 1.59
C VAL A 159 29.08 29.06 2.01
N GLN A 160 28.02 29.18 1.19
CA GLN A 160 26.86 30.01 1.55
C GLN A 160 26.07 29.37 2.69
N ASP A 161 25.56 30.20 3.61
CA ASP A 161 24.63 29.76 4.65
C ASP A 161 23.33 29.27 4.00
N VAL A 162 23.11 27.96 4.02
CA VAL A 162 21.87 27.33 3.58
C VAL A 162 21.00 27.03 4.81
N GLU A 163 19.72 27.33 4.70
CA GLU A 163 18.71 27.05 5.73
C GLU A 163 17.54 26.30 5.08
N ILE A 164 17.06 25.26 5.75
CA ILE A 164 15.87 24.51 5.33
C ILE A 164 14.78 24.63 6.40
N GLU A 165 13.54 24.80 5.97
CA GLU A 165 12.40 24.81 6.88
C GLU A 165 11.99 23.38 7.24
N LEU A 166 11.84 23.09 8.52
CA LEU A 166 11.37 21.80 9.05
C LEU A 166 9.85 21.75 9.02
N SER A 167 9.26 21.94 7.84
CA SER A 167 7.81 21.97 7.64
C SER A 167 7.18 20.59 7.48
N ASN A 168 7.98 19.59 7.09
CA ASN A 168 7.51 18.22 6.89
C ASN A 168 7.57 17.42 8.19
N ALA A 169 6.40 17.10 8.75
CA ALA A 169 6.28 16.31 9.97
C ALA A 169 6.84 14.87 9.87
N ASN A 170 7.02 14.37 8.65
CA ASN A 170 7.55 13.02 8.40
C ASN A 170 9.08 12.98 8.31
N TRP A 171 9.77 14.14 8.31
CA TRP A 171 11.21 14.18 8.26
C TRP A 171 11.83 13.94 9.64
N THR A 172 12.81 13.03 9.67
CA THR A 172 13.73 12.97 10.80
C THR A 172 14.73 14.12 10.71
N ILE A 173 15.35 14.49 11.83
CA ILE A 173 16.44 15.49 11.83
C ILE A 173 17.56 15.03 10.90
N PHE A 174 17.86 13.72 10.86
CA PHE A 174 18.85 13.16 9.95
C PHE A 174 18.48 13.37 8.48
N HIS A 175 17.22 13.13 8.10
CA HIS A 175 16.73 13.39 6.74
C HIS A 175 16.89 14.87 6.37
N ALA A 176 16.51 15.76 7.28
CA ALA A 176 16.66 17.20 7.09
C ALA A 176 18.15 17.59 6.91
N VAL A 177 19.06 17.03 7.72
CA VAL A 177 20.51 17.24 7.55
C VAL A 177 20.99 16.76 6.18
N GLN A 178 20.54 15.60 5.69
CA GLN A 178 20.93 15.12 4.36
C GLN A 178 20.43 16.02 3.23
N GLU A 179 19.17 16.47 3.29
CA GLU A 179 18.60 17.43 2.35
C GLU A 179 19.35 18.76 2.36
N LEU A 180 19.69 19.26 3.55
CA LEU A 180 20.47 20.47 3.72
C LEU A 180 21.85 20.34 3.07
N ILE A 181 22.54 19.22 3.28
CA ILE A 181 23.87 18.94 2.70
C ILE A 181 23.82 18.80 1.18
N GLN A 182 22.75 18.22 0.62
CA GLN A 182 22.59 18.14 -0.82
C GLN A 182 22.40 19.52 -1.49
N ARG A 183 21.86 20.50 -0.74
CA ARG A 183 21.71 21.89 -1.20
C ARG A 183 22.97 22.74 -1.06
N ILE A 184 23.94 22.26 -0.29
CA ILE A 184 25.22 22.93 -0.11
C ILE A 184 26.18 22.52 -1.22
N ASP A 185 26.64 23.49 -2.01
CA ASP A 185 27.73 23.25 -2.96
C ASP A 185 29.08 23.26 -2.22
N PHE A 186 29.54 22.08 -1.83
CA PHE A 186 30.84 21.90 -1.16
C PHE A 186 32.05 22.05 -2.10
N GLY A 187 31.85 22.39 -3.38
CA GLY A 187 32.90 22.35 -4.39
C GLY A 187 33.37 20.92 -4.70
N VAL A 188 34.47 20.80 -5.46
CA VAL A 188 35.07 19.53 -5.90
C VAL A 188 35.80 18.85 -4.74
N GLY A 189 35.05 18.32 -3.78
CA GLY A 189 35.53 17.41 -2.73
C GLY A 189 35.21 15.95 -3.07
N THR A 190 36.04 15.01 -2.60
CA THR A 190 35.79 13.57 -2.76
C THR A 190 34.51 13.16 -2.02
N ARG A 191 33.86 12.06 -2.46
CA ARG A 191 32.61 11.55 -1.83
C ARG A 191 32.78 11.27 -0.33
N GLN A 192 33.95 10.80 0.09
CA GLN A 192 34.27 10.54 1.50
C GLN A 192 34.29 11.81 2.35
N GLU A 193 34.80 12.92 1.80
CA GLU A 193 34.86 14.18 2.54
C GLU A 193 33.47 14.80 2.75
N LYS A 194 32.57 14.64 1.77
CA LYS A 194 31.16 15.02 1.92
C LYS A 194 30.45 14.20 3.01
N LEU A 195 30.79 12.92 3.16
CA LEU A 195 30.24 12.03 4.19
C LEU A 195 30.73 12.36 5.61
N ARG A 196 32.02 12.68 5.79
CA ARG A 196 32.55 13.13 7.09
C ARG A 196 31.87 14.40 7.59
N ARG A 197 31.62 15.34 6.67
CA ARG A 197 30.95 16.61 6.98
C ARG A 197 29.47 16.48 7.39
N ILE A 198 28.86 15.30 7.33
CA ILE A 198 27.52 15.05 7.89
C ILE A 198 27.58 14.93 9.42
N TRP A 199 28.66 14.37 9.95
CA TRP A 199 28.76 13.92 11.35
C TRP A 199 29.61 14.83 12.23
N GLU A 200 30.58 15.52 11.65
CA GLU A 200 31.51 16.39 12.37
C GLU A 200 30.94 17.74 12.82
N PRO A 201 30.04 18.40 12.07
CA PRO A 201 29.66 19.77 12.41
C PRO A 201 28.42 19.87 13.30
N THR A 202 28.33 21.00 14.00
CA THR A 202 27.13 21.37 14.76
C THR A 202 26.09 22.03 13.84
N TYR A 203 24.91 21.43 13.73
CA TYR A 203 23.75 22.02 13.06
C TYR A 203 22.91 22.84 14.05
N THR A 204 22.41 23.99 13.62
CA THR A 204 21.61 24.87 14.48
C THR A 204 20.13 24.78 14.11
N VAL A 205 19.29 24.39 15.07
CA VAL A 205 17.83 24.47 14.94
C VAL A 205 17.36 25.85 15.40
N ILE A 206 16.65 26.55 14.54
CA ILE A 206 16.11 27.90 14.77
C ILE A 206 14.60 27.76 14.91
N TYR A 207 14.03 28.41 15.92
CA TYR A 207 12.58 28.48 16.11
C TYR A 207 12.11 29.93 15.97
N LYS A 208 10.97 30.13 15.30
CA LYS A 208 10.31 31.42 15.13
C LYS A 208 8.80 31.25 15.36
N ASP A 209 8.17 32.30 15.87
CA ASP A 209 6.71 32.34 15.98
C ASP A 209 6.09 32.51 14.59
N ALA A 210 5.19 31.61 14.18
CA ALA A 210 4.49 31.72 12.91
C ALA A 210 3.34 32.72 13.09
N TYR A 211 3.66 34.02 12.99
CA TYR A 211 2.63 35.06 12.93
C TYR A 211 1.75 34.84 11.70
N GLY A 212 0.44 34.73 11.93
CA GLY A 212 -0.55 34.74 10.87
C GLY A 212 -0.56 36.10 10.16
N GLY A 213 -0.24 36.08 8.87
CA GLY A 213 -0.64 37.08 7.87
C GLY A 213 -0.22 38.53 8.09
N GLU A 214 0.92 38.93 7.54
CA GLU A 214 1.04 40.22 6.85
C GLU A 214 1.75 39.98 5.51
N GLU A 215 1.02 40.18 4.41
CA GLU A 215 1.59 40.37 3.08
C GLU A 215 2.54 41.58 3.13
N ARG A 216 3.85 41.32 3.24
CA ARG A 216 4.85 42.33 2.90
C ARG A 216 4.90 42.47 1.39
N LEU A 217 4.11 43.41 0.89
CA LEU A 217 4.35 44.06 -0.40
C LEU A 217 5.79 44.63 -0.40
N GLY A 218 6.63 44.12 -1.29
CA GLY A 218 7.84 44.81 -1.75
C GLY A 218 9.18 44.42 -1.11
N SER A 219 9.72 43.26 -1.49
CA SER A 219 11.12 43.17 -1.94
C SER A 219 11.29 41.96 -2.86
N LEU A 220 11.60 42.24 -4.12
CA LEU A 220 11.80 41.27 -5.18
C LEU A 220 12.86 40.22 -4.79
N SER A 221 12.41 39.02 -4.48
CA SER A 221 13.15 37.76 -4.57
C SER A 221 12.35 36.89 -5.55
N PRO A 222 12.98 36.22 -6.53
CA PRO A 222 12.24 35.53 -7.59
C PRO A 222 11.47 34.35 -6.98
N SER A 223 10.14 34.51 -6.93
CA SER A 223 9.19 33.49 -6.52
C SER A 223 9.23 32.31 -7.48
N ALA A 224 9.45 31.11 -6.95
CA ALA A 224 9.25 29.86 -7.66
C ALA A 224 7.76 29.72 -8.05
N PRO A 225 7.44 29.27 -9.27
CA PRO A 225 6.08 29.03 -9.73
C PRO A 225 5.44 27.81 -9.02
N PRO A 226 4.10 27.68 -9.07
CA PRO A 226 3.34 26.65 -8.35
C PRO A 226 3.70 25.24 -8.83
N LEU A 227 3.98 24.33 -7.90
CA LEU A 227 4.38 22.95 -8.16
C LEU A 227 3.19 22.06 -8.56
N LEU A 228 2.70 22.27 -9.77
CA LEU A 228 1.98 21.28 -10.57
C LEU A 228 2.65 21.24 -11.95
N ALA A 229 3.01 20.04 -12.39
CA ALA A 229 3.75 19.69 -13.61
C ALA A 229 5.28 19.85 -13.56
N HIS A 230 5.97 18.79 -14.01
CA HIS A 230 7.42 18.62 -14.24
C HIS A 230 8.34 18.51 -13.01
N ARG A 231 8.36 17.34 -12.38
CA ARG A 231 9.56 16.87 -11.66
C ARG A 231 10.51 16.18 -12.64
N GLY A 232 11.36 16.97 -13.30
CA GLY A 232 12.55 16.48 -13.97
C GLY A 232 13.70 16.29 -12.98
N SER A 233 14.29 15.10 -13.00
CA SER A 233 15.71 14.77 -12.79
C SER A 233 16.45 15.36 -11.57
N VAL A 234 16.77 14.49 -10.61
CA VAL A 234 17.89 14.69 -9.68
C VAL A 234 19.02 13.72 -10.06
N VAL A 235 19.80 14.08 -11.07
CA VAL A 235 21.13 13.49 -11.31
C VAL A 235 22.11 14.65 -11.54
N SER A 236 23.23 14.62 -10.80
CA SER A 236 24.31 15.60 -10.71
C SER A 236 24.54 16.54 -11.91
N PRO A 237 24.79 17.85 -11.69
CA PRO A 237 25.21 18.75 -12.76
C PRO A 237 26.71 18.56 -13.00
N LEU A 238 27.11 17.97 -14.13
CA LEU A 238 28.40 18.17 -14.80
C LEU A 238 28.49 17.29 -16.07
N THR A 239 27.67 17.59 -17.08
CA THR A 239 27.99 17.29 -18.49
C THR A 239 27.19 18.26 -19.38
N PRO A 240 27.85 19.04 -20.25
CA PRO A 240 27.13 19.79 -21.27
C PRO A 240 26.82 18.82 -22.42
N THR A 241 25.57 18.42 -22.59
CA THR A 241 25.17 17.68 -23.79
C THR A 241 24.12 18.45 -24.59
N SER A 242 24.41 18.51 -25.88
CA SER A 242 23.63 19.02 -26.99
C SER A 242 22.15 18.63 -26.95
N SER A 243 21.32 19.49 -27.53
CA SER A 243 19.86 19.46 -27.62
C SER A 243 19.23 18.30 -28.44
N THR A 244 19.75 17.07 -28.33
CA THR A 244 19.24 15.86 -29.01
C THR A 244 19.33 14.57 -28.17
N ALA A 245 19.62 14.65 -26.86
CA ALA A 245 19.73 13.46 -26.02
C ALA A 245 18.38 13.05 -25.43
N CYS A 246 17.97 11.79 -25.69
CA CYS A 246 16.87 11.11 -24.99
C CYS A 246 17.13 11.12 -23.47
N SER A 247 16.18 11.62 -22.69
CA SER A 247 16.29 11.66 -21.23
C SER A 247 15.93 10.30 -20.63
N VAL A 248 16.34 10.05 -19.38
CA VAL A 248 15.94 8.84 -18.64
C VAL A 248 14.42 8.78 -18.49
N GLU A 249 13.76 9.93 -18.33
CA GLU A 249 12.30 10.00 -18.22
C GLU A 249 11.63 9.58 -19.53
N ASP A 250 12.17 9.99 -20.69
CA ASP A 250 11.65 9.58 -21.99
C ASP A 250 11.75 8.05 -22.17
N VAL A 251 12.84 7.44 -21.70
CA VAL A 251 13.02 5.98 -21.71
C VAL A 251 12.01 5.29 -20.78
N LEU A 252 11.83 5.79 -19.56
CA LEU A 252 10.86 5.23 -18.62
C LEU A 252 9.43 5.39 -19.14
N GLN A 253 9.12 6.51 -19.76
CA GLN A 253 7.83 6.75 -20.41
C GLN A 253 7.61 5.78 -21.56
N LEU A 254 8.61 5.56 -22.43
CA LEU A 254 8.51 4.57 -23.50
C LEU A 254 8.27 3.15 -22.95
N LEU A 255 9.03 2.74 -21.93
CA LEU A 255 8.86 1.43 -21.29
C LEU A 255 7.46 1.27 -20.68
N ARG A 256 6.92 2.33 -20.06
CA ARG A 256 5.55 2.36 -19.56
C ARG A 256 4.52 2.10 -20.67
N HIS A 257 4.65 2.77 -21.82
CA HIS A 257 3.75 2.54 -22.96
C HIS A 257 3.87 1.14 -23.53
N LEU A 258 5.10 0.64 -23.71
CA LEU A 258 5.35 -0.72 -24.22
C LEU A 258 4.77 -1.78 -23.28
N PHE A 259 4.93 -1.61 -21.97
CA PHE A 259 4.37 -2.52 -20.98
C PHE A 259 2.83 -2.55 -21.05
N VAL A 260 2.19 -1.37 -21.13
CA VAL A 260 0.72 -1.29 -21.28
C VAL A 260 0.29 -1.96 -22.58
N ILE A 261 0.92 -1.66 -23.73
CA ILE A 261 0.56 -2.28 -25.01
C ILE A 261 0.70 -3.81 -24.95
N ASN A 262 1.80 -4.30 -24.37
CA ASN A 262 2.07 -5.74 -24.25
C ASN A 262 1.02 -6.47 -23.41
N THR A 263 0.44 -5.78 -22.42
CA THR A 263 -0.49 -6.39 -21.45
C THR A 263 -1.96 -6.03 -21.69
N CYS A 264 -2.27 -5.16 -22.65
CA CYS A 264 -3.63 -4.68 -22.96
C CYS A 264 -4.30 -5.47 -24.11
N SER A 265 -3.60 -6.42 -24.73
CA SER A 265 -4.06 -7.18 -25.91
C SER A 265 -5.21 -8.17 -25.67
N ASP A 266 -5.69 -8.34 -24.43
CA ASP A 266 -6.64 -9.41 -24.08
C ASP A 266 -8.14 -9.06 -24.25
N GLU A 267 -8.55 -7.79 -24.33
CA GLU A 267 -10.00 -7.45 -24.27
C GLU A 267 -10.70 -7.29 -25.65
N THR A 268 -9.97 -7.26 -26.77
CA THR A 268 -10.56 -7.04 -28.11
C THR A 268 -10.16 -8.07 -29.16
N GLN A 269 -10.13 -9.37 -28.83
CA GLN A 269 -10.12 -10.39 -29.88
C GLN A 269 -11.49 -10.42 -30.58
N SER A 270 -11.63 -9.55 -31.59
CA SER A 270 -12.61 -9.73 -32.65
C SER A 270 -12.34 -11.08 -33.33
N PRO A 271 -13.37 -11.93 -33.58
CA PRO A 271 -13.19 -13.24 -34.19
C PRO A 271 -12.68 -13.20 -35.65
N LEU A 272 -12.42 -12.02 -36.21
CA LEU A 272 -11.86 -11.82 -37.54
C LEU A 272 -10.32 -11.87 -37.60
N ILE A 273 -9.62 -11.82 -36.46
CA ILE A 273 -8.14 -11.91 -36.38
C ILE A 273 -7.72 -13.30 -35.86
N GLY A 274 -8.43 -14.36 -36.25
CA GLY A 274 -8.07 -15.75 -35.92
C GLY A 274 -7.14 -16.41 -36.94
N ALA A 275 -6.57 -15.66 -37.88
CA ALA A 275 -5.90 -16.20 -39.07
C ALA A 275 -4.40 -15.86 -39.20
N LEU A 276 -3.81 -15.15 -38.24
CA LEU A 276 -2.36 -14.92 -38.19
C LEU A 276 -1.87 -15.39 -36.82
N ASP A 277 -0.94 -16.35 -36.79
CA ASP A 277 -0.20 -16.81 -35.61
C ASP A 277 0.54 -15.62 -34.97
N LEU A 278 -0.14 -14.85 -34.13
CA LEU A 278 0.38 -13.68 -33.40
C LEU A 278 0.88 -14.04 -32.00
N ASP A 279 0.93 -15.33 -31.66
CA ASP A 279 1.41 -15.85 -30.37
C ASP A 279 2.91 -15.52 -30.12
N GLU A 280 3.64 -15.10 -31.16
CA GLU A 280 5.05 -14.64 -31.05
C GLU A 280 5.21 -13.15 -30.65
N THR A 281 4.13 -12.37 -30.50
CA THR A 281 4.23 -10.90 -30.29
C THR A 281 4.05 -10.41 -28.85
N VAL A 282 3.64 -11.27 -27.92
CA VAL A 282 3.50 -10.92 -26.49
C VAL A 282 4.79 -11.29 -25.75
N LEU A 283 5.51 -10.29 -25.28
CA LEU A 283 6.72 -10.47 -24.46
C LEU A 283 6.33 -10.97 -23.06
N GLY A 284 7.14 -11.84 -22.47
CA GLY A 284 7.01 -12.19 -21.06
C GLY A 284 7.19 -10.94 -20.18
N THR A 285 6.41 -10.83 -19.10
CA THR A 285 6.52 -9.69 -18.14
C THR A 285 7.91 -9.57 -17.53
N GLU A 286 8.64 -10.69 -17.44
CA GLU A 286 10.02 -10.75 -16.95
C GLU A 286 11.01 -9.94 -17.78
N GLU A 287 10.75 -9.76 -19.10
CA GLU A 287 11.61 -8.98 -20.00
C GLU A 287 11.61 -7.47 -19.66
N PHE A 288 10.57 -7.01 -18.96
CA PHE A 288 10.47 -5.62 -18.48
C PHE A 288 11.18 -5.40 -17.14
N THR A 289 11.65 -6.46 -16.48
CA THR A 289 12.35 -6.36 -15.19
C THR A 289 13.81 -5.94 -15.37
N SER A 290 14.34 -5.15 -14.44
CA SER A 290 15.72 -4.65 -14.51
C SER A 290 16.57 -5.16 -13.35
N LYS A 291 17.34 -6.23 -13.58
CA LYS A 291 18.24 -6.82 -12.56
C LYS A 291 19.19 -5.80 -11.91
N LYS A 292 19.72 -4.84 -12.69
CA LYS A 292 20.62 -3.80 -12.16
C LYS A 292 19.90 -2.85 -11.21
N MET A 293 18.68 -2.42 -11.56
CA MET A 293 17.90 -1.53 -10.69
C MET A 293 17.39 -2.27 -9.46
N THR A 294 16.97 -3.52 -9.62
CA THR A 294 16.63 -4.44 -8.53
C THR A 294 17.77 -4.56 -7.51
N ASN A 295 18.98 -4.91 -7.96
CA ASN A 295 20.14 -5.03 -7.06
C ASN A 295 20.46 -3.71 -6.35
N LYS A 296 20.35 -2.58 -7.07
CA LYS A 296 20.59 -1.26 -6.49
C LYS A 296 19.55 -0.91 -5.43
N LEU A 297 18.28 -1.23 -5.66
CA LEU A 297 17.19 -0.99 -4.70
C LEU A 297 17.40 -1.84 -3.45
N VAL A 298 17.67 -3.14 -3.61
CA VAL A 298 17.99 -4.07 -2.52
C VAL A 298 19.16 -3.56 -1.68
N GLN A 299 20.22 -3.06 -2.32
CA GLN A 299 21.36 -2.47 -1.60
C GLN A 299 20.97 -1.23 -0.79
N GLN A 300 20.11 -0.34 -1.31
CA GLN A 300 19.68 0.86 -0.57
C GLN A 300 18.82 0.52 0.66
N ILE A 301 17.95 -0.49 0.55
CA ILE A 301 17.05 -0.89 1.65
C ILE A 301 17.71 -1.86 2.64
N GLN A 302 19.00 -2.13 2.52
CA GLN A 302 19.76 -2.87 3.53
C GLN A 302 20.43 -1.96 4.56
N ASP A 303 20.48 -0.64 4.33
CA ASP A 303 21.04 0.33 5.26
C ASP A 303 20.02 0.68 6.37
N PRO A 304 20.24 0.23 7.63
CA PRO A 304 19.29 0.47 8.71
C PRO A 304 19.15 1.94 9.07
N LEU A 305 20.21 2.75 8.92
CA LEU A 305 20.19 4.17 9.26
C LEU A 305 19.36 4.95 8.25
N VAL A 306 19.56 4.67 6.96
CA VAL A 306 18.80 5.30 5.87
C VAL A 306 17.31 4.94 5.97
N LEU A 307 16.99 3.69 6.30
CA LEU A 307 15.60 3.27 6.50
C LEU A 307 14.97 3.87 7.76
N ALA A 308 15.67 3.81 8.90
CA ALA A 308 15.16 4.35 10.17
C ALA A 308 14.95 5.86 10.12
N SER A 309 15.75 6.57 9.32
CA SER A 309 15.62 8.01 9.10
C SER A 309 14.63 8.39 8.00
N GLY A 310 14.08 7.42 7.26
CA GLY A 310 13.21 7.65 6.13
C GLY A 310 13.90 8.41 4.99
N ALA A 311 15.20 8.22 4.82
CA ALA A 311 16.04 9.02 3.91
C ALA A 311 16.54 8.25 2.69
N LEU A 312 15.73 7.28 2.24
CA LEU A 312 15.96 6.60 0.98
C LEU A 312 15.99 7.60 -0.18
N PRO A 313 16.85 7.39 -1.19
CA PRO A 313 16.84 8.21 -2.38
C PRO A 313 15.45 8.27 -3.04
N PRO A 314 14.98 9.44 -3.50
CA PRO A 314 13.61 9.61 -4.03
C PRO A 314 13.23 8.64 -5.16
N TRP A 315 14.20 8.28 -6.00
CA TRP A 315 13.99 7.34 -7.10
C TRP A 315 13.47 5.97 -6.63
N CYS A 316 13.77 5.56 -5.38
CA CYS A 316 13.32 4.27 -4.84
C CYS A 316 11.79 4.22 -4.72
N GLU A 317 11.17 5.31 -4.26
CA GLU A 317 9.71 5.41 -4.16
C GLU A 317 9.08 5.72 -5.52
N GLU A 318 9.70 6.61 -6.29
CA GLU A 318 9.21 7.03 -7.60
C GLU A 318 9.12 5.88 -8.60
N LEU A 319 10.16 5.04 -8.70
CA LEU A 319 10.15 3.89 -9.61
C LEU A 319 9.22 2.78 -9.12
N ASN A 320 9.16 2.50 -7.81
CA ASN A 320 8.21 1.51 -7.28
C ASN A 320 6.75 1.92 -7.51
N THR A 321 6.47 3.22 -7.57
CA THR A 321 5.10 3.71 -7.80
C THR A 321 4.78 3.91 -9.28
N SER A 322 5.73 4.42 -10.07
CA SER A 322 5.47 4.83 -11.46
C SER A 322 5.83 3.75 -12.48
N CYS A 323 6.80 2.89 -12.15
CA CYS A 323 7.30 1.83 -13.00
C CYS A 323 7.48 0.52 -12.19
N PRO A 324 6.45 0.01 -11.47
CA PRO A 324 6.58 -1.18 -10.63
C PRO A 324 7.04 -2.41 -11.42
N PHE A 325 6.68 -2.52 -12.71
CA PHE A 325 7.09 -3.60 -13.60
C PHE A 325 8.62 -3.75 -13.77
N LEU A 326 9.41 -2.73 -13.42
CA LEU A 326 10.87 -2.83 -13.42
C LEU A 326 11.42 -3.76 -12.33
N PHE A 327 10.63 -4.01 -11.29
CA PHE A 327 11.03 -4.81 -10.13
C PHE A 327 10.16 -6.07 -10.05
N PRO A 328 10.75 -7.23 -9.74
CA PRO A 328 9.96 -8.44 -9.49
C PRO A 328 9.15 -8.29 -8.19
N PHE A 329 8.10 -9.09 -8.06
CA PHE A 329 7.17 -9.04 -6.92
C PHE A 329 7.89 -9.10 -5.57
N GLU A 330 8.87 -10.00 -5.44
CA GLU A 330 9.67 -10.20 -4.23
C GLU A 330 10.38 -8.91 -3.83
N THR A 331 10.96 -8.18 -4.79
CA THR A 331 11.64 -6.91 -4.50
C THR A 331 10.66 -5.82 -4.07
N ARG A 332 9.48 -5.76 -4.68
CA ARG A 332 8.44 -4.81 -4.28
C ARG A 332 7.89 -5.13 -2.89
N GLN A 333 7.69 -6.41 -2.58
CA GLN A 333 7.25 -6.88 -1.26
C GLN A 333 8.30 -6.58 -0.19
N LEU A 334 9.58 -6.80 -0.51
CA LEU A 334 10.71 -6.43 0.33
C LEU A 334 10.73 -4.93 0.64
N TYR A 335 10.64 -4.09 -0.40
CA TYR A 335 10.59 -2.64 -0.25
C TYR A 335 9.38 -2.20 0.60
N PHE A 336 8.21 -2.81 0.39
CA PHE A 336 7.00 -2.57 1.16
C PHE A 336 7.19 -2.88 2.64
N ASN A 337 7.77 -4.04 2.98
CA ASN A 337 8.04 -4.44 4.37
C ASN A 337 9.02 -3.50 5.06
N CYS A 338 10.04 -3.02 4.34
CA CYS A 338 11.03 -2.09 4.88
C CYS A 338 10.51 -0.66 5.10
N THR A 339 9.50 -0.21 4.35
CA THR A 339 9.14 1.22 4.30
C THR A 339 7.73 1.54 4.79
N SER A 340 6.83 0.57 4.88
CA SER A 340 5.40 0.84 5.13
C SER A 340 5.02 0.89 6.61
N PHE A 341 5.77 0.21 7.48
CA PHE A 341 5.32 -0.02 8.87
C PHE A 341 6.04 0.81 9.94
N GLY A 342 6.87 1.76 9.53
CA GLY A 342 7.62 2.67 10.39
C GLY A 342 8.97 2.13 10.85
N ALA A 343 9.84 3.05 11.27
CA ALA A 343 11.26 2.79 11.54
C ALA A 343 11.55 1.64 12.51
N SER A 344 10.77 1.51 13.59
CA SER A 344 10.97 0.44 14.58
C SER A 344 10.77 -0.95 13.99
N ARG A 345 9.73 -1.14 13.17
CA ARG A 345 9.49 -2.40 12.47
C ARG A 345 10.54 -2.65 11.38
N SER A 346 10.93 -1.62 10.63
CA SER A 346 11.98 -1.74 9.60
C SER A 346 13.31 -2.24 10.17
N ILE A 347 13.76 -1.67 11.30
CA ILE A 347 15.00 -2.10 11.96
C ILE A 347 14.89 -3.54 12.43
N VAL A 348 13.80 -3.91 13.10
CA VAL A 348 13.62 -5.27 13.61
C VAL A 348 13.57 -6.28 12.47
N TRP A 349 12.89 -5.94 11.37
CA TRP A 349 12.83 -6.76 10.17
C TRP A 349 14.24 -7.01 9.59
N LEU A 350 15.07 -5.98 9.46
CA LEU A 350 16.45 -6.12 8.98
C LEU A 350 17.30 -7.01 9.90
N GLN A 351 17.14 -6.86 11.22
CA GLN A 351 17.83 -7.72 12.19
C GLN A 351 17.42 -9.18 12.01
N THR A 352 16.13 -9.47 11.86
CA THR A 352 15.64 -10.83 11.64
C THR A 352 16.21 -11.44 10.35
N GLN A 353 16.28 -10.67 9.27
CA GLN A 353 16.86 -11.14 8.01
C GLN A 353 18.36 -11.42 8.10
N ARG A 354 19.10 -10.58 8.84
CA ARG A 354 20.52 -10.81 9.15
C ARG A 354 20.69 -12.07 10.00
N ASP A 355 19.89 -12.24 11.05
CA ASP A 355 19.91 -13.42 11.92
C ASP A 355 19.72 -14.72 11.11
N VAL A 356 18.72 -14.73 10.21
CA VAL A 356 18.44 -15.89 9.33
C VAL A 356 19.62 -16.16 8.37
N SER A 357 20.22 -15.10 7.81
CA SER A 357 21.39 -15.23 6.92
C SER A 357 22.61 -15.81 7.65
N LEU A 358 22.86 -15.39 8.89
CA LEU A 358 23.95 -15.89 9.72
C LEU A 358 23.73 -17.35 10.14
N GLU A 359 22.49 -17.73 10.50
CA GLU A 359 22.17 -19.11 10.88
C GLU A 359 22.42 -20.09 9.71
N ARG A 360 22.07 -19.72 8.47
CA ARG A 360 22.37 -20.54 7.28
C ARG A 360 23.87 -20.73 7.07
N GLN A 361 24.69 -19.71 7.31
CA GLN A 361 26.15 -19.81 7.21
C GLN A 361 26.77 -20.74 8.27
N ARG A 362 26.14 -20.87 9.44
CA ARG A 362 26.56 -21.87 10.45
C ARG A 362 26.23 -23.30 10.00
N VAL A 363 25.08 -23.50 9.36
CA VAL A 363 24.63 -24.82 8.88
C VAL A 363 25.53 -25.37 7.75
N THR A 364 26.18 -24.51 6.96
CA THR A 364 27.12 -24.93 5.91
C THR A 364 28.52 -25.33 6.43
N GLY A 365 28.72 -25.36 7.75
CA GLY A 365 29.96 -25.86 8.38
C GLY A 365 31.17 -24.93 8.24
N ILE A 366 30.99 -23.73 7.69
CA ILE A 366 32.02 -22.70 7.64
C ILE A 366 32.02 -21.99 9.00
N SER A 367 32.76 -22.57 9.95
CA SER A 367 32.95 -22.01 11.29
C SER A 367 33.65 -20.66 11.21
N GLN A 368 32.92 -19.56 11.35
CA GLN A 368 33.53 -18.27 11.69
C GLN A 368 34.20 -18.39 13.06
N ARG A 369 35.53 -18.37 13.06
CA ARG A 369 36.32 -18.29 14.29
C ARG A 369 36.05 -16.93 14.93
N ARG A 370 35.66 -16.97 16.21
CA ARG A 370 35.79 -15.94 17.26
C ARG A 370 36.36 -14.60 16.78
N ASP A 371 35.50 -13.60 16.58
CA ASP A 371 35.50 -12.33 17.33
C ASP A 371 34.36 -11.42 16.79
N ASP A 372 33.16 -11.48 17.38
CA ASP A 372 32.05 -10.54 17.08
C ASP A 372 31.61 -9.87 18.38
N THR A 373 32.60 -9.42 19.16
CA THR A 373 32.47 -8.92 20.53
C THR A 373 31.68 -7.59 20.64
N HIS A 374 31.10 -7.10 19.54
CA HIS A 374 30.28 -5.86 19.52
C HIS A 374 29.06 -5.93 18.58
N GLU A 375 28.37 -7.08 18.45
CA GLU A 375 27.12 -7.09 17.68
C GLU A 375 26.00 -6.35 18.45
N PHE A 376 25.89 -5.04 18.19
CA PHE A 376 24.89 -4.18 18.81
C PHE A 376 23.50 -4.53 18.29
N ARG A 377 22.72 -5.27 19.09
CA ARG A 377 21.32 -5.58 18.79
C ARG A 377 20.41 -4.45 19.26
N VAL A 378 19.74 -3.82 18.30
CA VAL A 378 18.65 -2.88 18.55
C VAL A 378 17.40 -3.67 18.98
N GLY A 379 17.37 -4.09 20.24
CA GLY A 379 16.20 -4.60 20.96
C GLY A 379 15.23 -5.53 20.22
N ARG A 380 13.96 -5.52 20.64
CA ARG A 380 12.85 -6.24 20.00
C ARG A 380 11.59 -5.39 20.03
N LEU A 381 10.64 -5.68 19.14
CA LEU A 381 9.31 -5.06 19.19
C LEU A 381 8.61 -5.44 20.49
N LYS A 382 7.88 -4.48 21.06
CA LYS A 382 6.98 -4.73 22.18
C LYS A 382 5.78 -5.53 21.70
N HIS A 383 5.34 -6.45 22.55
CA HIS A 383 4.11 -7.20 22.40
C HIS A 383 3.06 -6.60 23.32
N GLU A 384 1.88 -6.32 22.78
CA GLU A 384 0.75 -5.83 23.54
C GLU A 384 -0.28 -6.94 23.65
N ARG A 385 -0.48 -7.43 24.87
CA ARG A 385 -1.37 -8.54 25.14
C ARG A 385 -2.76 -8.03 25.49
N VAL A 386 -3.77 -8.59 24.83
CA VAL A 386 -5.17 -8.24 25.05
C VAL A 386 -5.98 -9.49 25.35
N LYS A 387 -6.90 -9.37 26.31
CA LYS A 387 -7.81 -10.45 26.71
C LYS A 387 -9.15 -10.31 26.01
N VAL A 388 -9.51 -11.31 25.19
CA VAL A 388 -10.73 -11.29 24.37
C VAL A 388 -11.63 -12.47 24.76
N PRO A 389 -12.95 -12.27 24.96
CA PRO A 389 -13.86 -13.37 25.18
C PRO A 389 -14.14 -14.11 23.86
N ARG A 390 -14.26 -15.44 23.93
CA ARG A 390 -14.57 -16.29 22.77
C ARG A 390 -16.05 -16.26 22.35
N ALA A 391 -16.94 -15.70 23.16
CA ALA A 391 -18.38 -15.74 22.92
C ALA A 391 -18.74 -15.14 21.53
N GLY A 392 -19.09 -15.99 20.57
CA GLY A 392 -19.20 -15.66 19.14
C GLY A 392 -20.04 -14.43 18.83
N ASP A 393 -21.19 -14.25 19.51
CA ASP A 393 -22.05 -13.08 19.28
C ASP A 393 -21.41 -11.74 19.66
N LYS A 394 -20.39 -11.75 20.53
CA LYS A 394 -19.66 -10.56 20.98
C LYS A 394 -18.25 -10.45 20.40
N LEU A 395 -17.75 -11.48 19.72
CA LEU A 395 -16.38 -11.52 19.22
C LEU A 395 -16.09 -10.36 18.26
N LEU A 396 -16.97 -10.12 17.29
CA LEU A 396 -16.81 -9.02 16.33
C LEU A 396 -16.80 -7.65 17.01
N ALA A 397 -17.64 -7.44 18.02
CA ALA A 397 -17.69 -6.19 18.78
C ALA A 397 -16.41 -5.96 19.58
N TRP A 398 -15.88 -7.00 20.22
CA TRP A 398 -14.57 -6.95 20.88
C TRP A 398 -13.44 -6.70 19.89
N ALA A 399 -13.45 -7.38 18.74
CA ALA A 399 -12.42 -7.22 17.72
C ALA A 399 -12.34 -5.77 17.20
N LYS A 400 -13.50 -5.13 16.99
CA LYS A 400 -13.57 -3.70 16.66
C LYS A 400 -12.87 -2.83 17.70
N GLN A 401 -13.14 -3.08 18.98
CA GLN A 401 -12.56 -2.31 20.07
C GLN A 401 -11.05 -2.54 20.21
N VAL A 402 -10.61 -3.81 20.10
CA VAL A 402 -9.18 -4.18 20.13
C VAL A 402 -8.43 -3.47 19.00
N MET A 403 -8.95 -3.51 17.77
CA MET A 403 -8.33 -2.88 16.62
C MET A 403 -8.36 -1.35 16.71
N LEU A 404 -9.41 -0.76 17.28
CA LEU A 404 -9.48 0.68 17.53
C LEU A 404 -8.37 1.15 18.47
N VAL A 405 -8.16 0.44 19.59
CA VAL A 405 -7.08 0.77 20.55
C VAL A 405 -5.71 0.53 19.92
N HIS A 406 -5.53 -0.55 19.16
CA HIS A 406 -4.22 -0.96 18.65
C HIS A 406 -3.83 -0.29 17.32
N CYS A 407 -4.74 0.40 16.61
CA CYS A 407 -4.53 0.84 15.22
C CYS A 407 -3.24 1.66 15.00
N ASP A 408 -2.96 2.63 15.88
CA ASP A 408 -1.78 3.49 15.80
C ASP A 408 -0.49 2.86 16.31
N HIS A 409 -0.62 1.81 17.10
CA HIS A 409 0.50 1.22 17.81
C HIS A 409 1.40 0.42 16.86
N LYS A 410 2.72 0.53 17.07
CA LYS A 410 3.73 -0.22 16.29
C LYS A 410 4.18 -1.53 16.97
N SER A 411 3.60 -1.84 18.13
CA SER A 411 3.70 -3.12 18.84
C SER A 411 3.02 -4.24 18.05
N ILE A 412 3.43 -5.47 18.38
CA ILE A 412 2.80 -6.70 17.89
C ILE A 412 1.62 -7.01 18.81
N LEU A 413 0.45 -7.28 18.24
CA LEU A 413 -0.72 -7.71 19.01
C LEU A 413 -0.58 -9.18 19.42
N GLU A 414 -0.76 -9.46 20.70
CA GLU A 414 -0.95 -10.80 21.25
C GLU A 414 -2.36 -10.94 21.83
N VAL A 415 -3.06 -12.01 21.46
CA VAL A 415 -4.40 -12.30 21.99
C VAL A 415 -4.33 -13.46 22.99
N GLU A 416 -5.04 -13.28 24.11
CA GLU A 416 -5.33 -14.30 25.11
C GLU A 416 -6.85 -14.45 25.19
N PHE A 417 -7.36 -15.67 24.99
CA PHE A 417 -8.79 -15.93 25.16
C PHE A 417 -9.14 -16.06 26.63
N GLN A 418 -10.20 -15.36 27.05
CA GLN A 418 -10.63 -15.37 28.45
C GLN A 418 -11.02 -16.79 28.89
N GLY A 419 -10.35 -17.29 29.93
CA GLY A 419 -10.63 -18.61 30.51
C GLY A 419 -9.93 -19.78 29.82
N GLU A 420 -9.05 -19.53 28.84
CA GLU A 420 -8.26 -20.57 28.17
C GLU A 420 -6.77 -20.47 28.55
N GLU A 421 -6.12 -21.63 28.73
CA GLU A 421 -4.68 -21.71 28.98
C GLU A 421 -3.92 -21.67 27.64
N GLY A 422 -3.83 -20.47 27.04
CA GLY A 422 -3.12 -20.26 25.79
C GLY A 422 -2.83 -18.79 25.52
N THR A 423 -1.56 -18.45 25.30
CA THR A 423 -1.11 -17.10 24.89
C THR A 423 -0.10 -17.17 23.76
N GLY A 424 -0.01 -16.11 22.96
CA GLY A 424 1.03 -15.96 21.93
C GLY A 424 0.50 -16.17 20.51
N LEU A 425 1.36 -16.70 19.62
CA LEU A 425 1.10 -16.72 18.18
C LEU A 425 -0.16 -17.52 17.77
N GLY A 426 -0.36 -18.71 18.34
CA GLY A 426 -1.45 -19.62 18.00
C GLY A 426 -2.84 -18.99 18.25
N PRO A 427 -3.16 -18.63 19.51
CA PRO A 427 -4.42 -17.95 19.83
C PRO A 427 -4.63 -16.64 19.04
N THR A 428 -3.53 -15.92 18.76
CA THR A 428 -3.60 -14.71 17.93
C THR A 428 -4.00 -15.03 16.48
N LEU A 429 -3.42 -16.06 15.87
CA LEU A 429 -3.80 -16.51 14.52
C LEU A 429 -5.26 -16.98 14.49
N GLU A 430 -5.70 -17.70 15.50
CA GLU A 430 -7.10 -18.10 15.65
C GLU A 430 -8.02 -16.88 15.76
N PHE A 431 -7.68 -15.86 16.55
CA PHE A 431 -8.42 -14.61 16.61
C PHE A 431 -8.57 -13.93 15.24
N TYR A 432 -7.47 -13.80 14.46
CA TYR A 432 -7.54 -13.25 13.10
C TYR A 432 -8.44 -14.09 12.17
N ALA A 433 -8.37 -15.42 12.26
CA ALA A 433 -9.21 -16.32 11.46
C ALA A 433 -10.70 -16.20 11.82
N LEU A 434 -11.03 -16.15 13.12
CA LEU A 434 -12.40 -15.99 13.58
C LEU A 434 -12.98 -14.62 13.20
N VAL A 435 -12.20 -13.54 13.31
CA VAL A 435 -12.61 -12.20 12.85
C VAL A 435 -12.82 -12.17 11.34
N ALA A 436 -11.96 -12.84 10.58
CA ALA A 436 -12.13 -12.97 9.13
C ALA A 436 -13.42 -13.73 8.77
N ALA A 437 -13.77 -14.79 9.51
CA ALA A 437 -15.04 -15.49 9.34
C ALA A 437 -16.24 -14.60 9.69
N GLU A 438 -16.21 -13.90 10.83
CA GLU A 438 -17.27 -12.99 11.26
C GLU A 438 -17.51 -11.86 10.25
N LEU A 439 -16.45 -11.36 9.60
CA LEU A 439 -16.57 -10.34 8.54
C LEU A 439 -17.30 -10.86 7.29
N GLN A 440 -17.41 -12.17 7.08
CA GLN A 440 -18.14 -12.77 5.94
C GLN A 440 -19.64 -12.95 6.22
N ARG A 441 -20.11 -12.63 7.43
CA ARG A 441 -21.51 -12.82 7.81
C ARG A 441 -22.47 -12.04 6.90
N ARG A 442 -23.52 -12.73 6.45
CA ARG A 442 -24.54 -12.17 5.56
C ARG A 442 -25.30 -11.03 6.22
N ASP A 443 -25.65 -11.15 7.50
CA ASP A 443 -26.46 -10.17 8.24
C ASP A 443 -25.77 -8.82 8.47
N LEU A 444 -24.46 -8.73 8.28
CA LEU A 444 -23.73 -7.46 8.29
C LEU A 444 -24.10 -6.56 7.10
N GLY A 445 -24.67 -7.12 6.03
CA GLY A 445 -25.07 -6.37 4.83
C GLY A 445 -23.91 -5.67 4.10
N MET A 446 -22.67 -6.12 4.33
CA MET A 446 -21.47 -5.51 3.75
C MET A 446 -21.25 -5.91 2.30
N TRP A 447 -21.53 -7.18 1.99
CA TRP A 447 -21.12 -7.83 0.75
C TRP A 447 -22.31 -8.07 -0.16
N LEU A 448 -22.08 -7.94 -1.46
CA LEU A 448 -23.02 -8.35 -2.49
C LEU A 448 -23.29 -9.85 -2.35
N CYS A 449 -24.53 -10.19 -2.10
CA CYS A 449 -25.09 -11.53 -1.94
C CYS A 449 -26.46 -11.61 -2.61
N ASP A 450 -26.87 -12.83 -2.93
CA ASP A 450 -28.14 -13.15 -3.56
C ASP A 450 -29.01 -13.90 -2.53
N ASP A 451 -30.34 -13.71 -2.54
CA ASP A 451 -31.24 -14.55 -1.74
C ASP A 451 -31.22 -15.97 -2.35
N GLU A 452 -30.81 -16.99 -1.57
CA GLU A 452 -30.65 -18.35 -2.10
C GLU A 452 -31.97 -18.92 -2.65
N GLU A 453 -31.91 -19.48 -3.86
CA GLU A 453 -32.84 -20.52 -4.30
C GLU A 453 -32.44 -21.84 -3.59
N VAL A 454 -33.41 -22.48 -2.95
CA VAL A 454 -33.29 -23.57 -1.96
C VAL A 454 -32.65 -24.88 -2.49
N ASP A 455 -32.12 -24.94 -3.72
CA ASP A 455 -31.94 -26.20 -4.45
C ASP A 455 -30.50 -26.77 -4.53
N SER A 456 -29.50 -26.13 -3.94
CA SER A 456 -28.18 -26.78 -3.79
C SER A 456 -27.70 -26.63 -2.37
N GLN A 457 -27.64 -27.76 -1.64
CA GLN A 457 -27.05 -27.83 -0.30
C GLN A 457 -25.61 -27.29 -0.38
N PRO A 458 -25.33 -26.07 0.09
CA PRO A 458 -23.97 -25.57 0.10
C PRO A 458 -23.17 -26.45 1.08
N PRO A 459 -21.90 -26.76 0.79
CA PRO A 459 -21.09 -27.55 1.70
C PRO A 459 -21.07 -26.90 3.08
N THR A 460 -21.45 -27.68 4.10
CA THR A 460 -21.28 -27.30 5.50
C THR A 460 -19.79 -27.05 5.74
N LEU A 461 -19.42 -25.83 6.08
CA LEU A 461 -18.03 -25.45 6.32
C LEU A 461 -17.91 -25.01 7.77
N ASP A 462 -16.88 -25.51 8.44
CA ASP A 462 -16.47 -25.06 9.75
C ASP A 462 -15.31 -24.08 9.57
N LEU A 463 -15.58 -22.79 9.83
CA LEU A 463 -14.57 -21.72 9.82
C LEU A 463 -14.03 -21.40 11.23
N GLY A 464 -14.18 -22.32 12.19
CA GLY A 464 -13.56 -22.23 13.52
C GLY A 464 -14.53 -22.09 14.69
N GLU A 465 -15.84 -21.96 14.46
CA GLU A 465 -16.88 -21.96 15.51
C GLU A 465 -17.89 -23.11 15.37
N GLY A 466 -17.59 -24.12 14.55
CA GLY A 466 -18.51 -25.21 14.21
C GLY A 466 -19.33 -24.92 12.94
N THR A 467 -20.17 -25.89 12.57
CA THR A 467 -20.99 -25.82 11.36
C THR A 467 -22.14 -24.82 11.53
N LYS A 468 -21.96 -23.61 10.99
CA LYS A 468 -23.04 -22.62 10.85
C LYS A 468 -24.02 -23.06 9.75
N PRO A 469 -25.31 -22.66 9.81
CA PRO A 469 -26.27 -23.03 8.78
C PRO A 469 -25.86 -22.49 7.40
N PRO A 470 -26.24 -23.17 6.30
CA PRO A 470 -26.11 -22.63 4.95
C PRO A 470 -26.68 -21.21 4.84
N GLY A 471 -25.99 -20.34 4.10
CA GLY A 471 -26.37 -18.93 3.95
C GLY A 471 -26.00 -18.00 5.12
N PHE A 472 -25.34 -18.50 6.17
CA PHE A 472 -24.83 -17.65 7.26
C PHE A 472 -23.67 -16.74 6.80
N TYR A 473 -22.75 -17.29 5.99
CA TYR A 473 -21.65 -16.55 5.38
C TYR A 473 -21.92 -16.30 3.90
N VAL A 474 -21.49 -15.13 3.39
CA VAL A 474 -21.57 -14.80 1.98
C VAL A 474 -20.53 -15.60 1.20
N ARG A 475 -20.99 -16.44 0.26
CA ARG A 475 -20.12 -17.20 -0.64
C ARG A 475 -20.55 -17.01 -2.07
N ARG A 476 -19.68 -16.40 -2.86
CA ARG A 476 -19.88 -16.24 -4.30
C ARG A 476 -18.62 -16.68 -5.01
N SER A 477 -18.77 -17.31 -6.17
CA SER A 477 -17.64 -17.75 -7.00
C SER A 477 -16.75 -16.59 -7.46
N CYS A 478 -17.31 -15.39 -7.55
CA CYS A 478 -16.59 -14.16 -7.88
C CYS A 478 -15.87 -13.51 -6.68
N GLY A 479 -16.06 -14.03 -5.47
CA GLY A 479 -15.53 -13.47 -4.23
C GLY A 479 -16.37 -12.32 -3.64
N LEU A 480 -15.89 -11.77 -2.53
CA LEU A 480 -16.52 -10.69 -1.78
C LEU A 480 -16.34 -9.36 -2.52
N PHE A 481 -17.45 -8.68 -2.81
CA PHE A 481 -17.51 -7.32 -3.35
C PHE A 481 -18.50 -6.51 -2.53
N PRO A 482 -18.26 -5.21 -2.26
CA PRO A 482 -19.18 -4.39 -1.47
C PRO A 482 -20.59 -4.37 -2.06
N ALA A 483 -21.60 -4.45 -1.20
CA ALA A 483 -22.98 -4.28 -1.63
C ALA A 483 -23.22 -2.81 -2.04
N PRO A 484 -23.84 -2.55 -3.21
CA PRO A 484 -24.36 -1.23 -3.55
C PRO A 484 -25.50 -0.87 -2.59
N LEU A 485 -25.40 0.28 -1.92
CA LEU A 485 -26.36 0.74 -0.93
C LEU A 485 -26.74 2.21 -1.20
N PRO A 486 -27.99 2.62 -0.92
CA PRO A 486 -28.35 4.03 -0.90
C PRO A 486 -27.49 4.78 0.13
N GLN A 487 -26.76 5.80 -0.32
CA GLN A 487 -25.73 6.45 0.51
C GLN A 487 -26.28 7.20 1.72
N ASN A 488 -27.58 7.52 1.73
CA ASN A 488 -28.28 8.17 2.85
C ASN A 488 -29.13 7.20 3.69
N SER A 489 -28.77 5.91 3.72
CA SER A 489 -29.53 4.88 4.45
C SER A 489 -28.79 4.38 5.70
N ALA A 490 -29.57 3.95 6.71
CA ALA A 490 -29.03 3.30 7.91
C ALA A 490 -28.28 1.99 7.58
N ALA A 491 -28.63 1.32 6.47
CA ALA A 491 -27.88 0.17 5.98
C ALA A 491 -26.46 0.57 5.56
N CYS A 492 -26.31 1.69 4.84
CA CYS A 492 -25.01 2.25 4.49
C CYS A 492 -24.22 2.64 5.74
N ASP A 493 -24.83 3.27 6.74
CA ASP A 493 -24.14 3.67 7.98
C ASP A 493 -23.55 2.45 8.74
N ARG A 494 -24.32 1.35 8.82
CA ARG A 494 -23.83 0.09 9.40
C ARG A 494 -22.68 -0.50 8.58
N ALA A 495 -22.82 -0.54 7.26
CA ALA A 495 -21.77 -1.04 6.39
C ALA A 495 -20.49 -0.21 6.49
N VAL A 496 -20.59 1.12 6.53
CA VAL A 496 -19.48 2.08 6.69
C VAL A 496 -18.65 1.78 7.95
N SER A 497 -19.31 1.56 9.10
CA SER A 497 -18.63 1.18 10.34
C SER A 497 -17.83 -0.12 10.17
N ASN A 498 -18.42 -1.12 9.52
CA ASN A 498 -17.74 -2.39 9.29
C ASN A 498 -16.59 -2.29 8.27
N PHE A 499 -16.74 -1.48 7.22
CA PHE A 499 -15.70 -1.24 6.22
C PHE A 499 -14.51 -0.46 6.80
N TRP A 500 -14.76 0.51 7.68
CA TRP A 500 -13.69 1.18 8.43
C TRP A 500 -12.89 0.17 9.25
N PHE A 501 -13.58 -0.69 10.00
CA PHE A 501 -12.93 -1.75 10.76
C PHE A 501 -12.17 -2.74 9.86
N LEU A 502 -12.74 -3.16 8.73
CA LEU A 502 -12.07 -3.99 7.73
C LEU A 502 -10.77 -3.34 7.25
N GLY A 503 -10.76 -2.03 7.02
CA GLY A 503 -9.57 -1.28 6.64
C GLY A 503 -8.46 -1.39 7.67
N VAL A 504 -8.77 -1.12 8.95
CA VAL A 504 -7.81 -1.28 10.06
C VAL A 504 -7.33 -2.73 10.17
N PHE A 505 -8.26 -3.68 10.11
CA PHE A 505 -8.00 -5.10 10.22
C PHE A 505 -7.04 -5.59 9.15
N LEU A 506 -7.31 -5.33 7.86
CA LEU A 506 -6.42 -5.76 6.77
C LEU A 506 -5.05 -5.06 6.82
N ALA A 507 -5.00 -3.79 7.23
CA ALA A 507 -3.73 -3.11 7.42
C ALA A 507 -2.92 -3.75 8.58
N LYS A 508 -3.57 -4.14 9.68
CA LYS A 508 -2.91 -4.88 10.76
C LYS A 508 -2.46 -6.28 10.35
N VAL A 509 -3.27 -6.99 9.55
CA VAL A 509 -2.91 -8.28 8.94
C VAL A 509 -1.61 -8.15 8.13
N LEU A 510 -1.51 -7.15 7.25
CA LEU A 510 -0.30 -6.89 6.47
C LEU A 510 0.90 -6.51 7.35
N GLN A 511 0.67 -5.61 8.31
CA GLN A 511 1.70 -5.09 9.22
C GLN A 511 2.31 -6.17 10.13
N ASP A 512 1.49 -7.12 10.59
CA ASP A 512 1.91 -8.22 11.46
C ASP A 512 2.19 -9.51 10.66
N SER A 513 2.22 -9.42 9.32
CA SER A 513 2.49 -10.53 8.40
C SER A 513 1.61 -11.77 8.68
N ARG A 514 0.31 -11.53 8.87
CA ARG A 514 -0.70 -12.56 9.07
C ARG A 514 -1.41 -12.85 7.75
N LEU A 515 -1.94 -14.07 7.63
CA LEU A 515 -2.81 -14.46 6.53
C LEU A 515 -4.23 -14.63 7.06
N VAL A 516 -5.20 -14.19 6.28
CA VAL A 516 -6.63 -14.31 6.61
C VAL A 516 -7.40 -14.91 5.44
N ASP A 517 -8.37 -15.77 5.77
CA ASP A 517 -9.25 -16.36 4.78
C ASP A 517 -10.41 -15.41 4.47
N LEU A 518 -10.17 -14.48 3.54
CA LEU A 518 -11.18 -13.58 2.99
C LEU A 518 -11.13 -13.68 1.46
N PRO A 519 -12.11 -14.35 0.82
CA PRO A 519 -12.11 -14.56 -0.62
C PRO A 519 -12.56 -13.29 -1.36
N PHE A 520 -11.75 -12.23 -1.37
CA PHE A 520 -12.09 -10.97 -2.04
C PHE A 520 -12.25 -11.16 -3.56
N SER A 521 -13.17 -10.41 -4.16
CA SER A 521 -13.27 -10.31 -5.61
C SER A 521 -12.07 -9.58 -6.21
N ASN A 522 -11.74 -9.88 -7.47
CA ASN A 522 -10.66 -9.17 -8.18
C ASN A 522 -10.96 -7.65 -8.25
N ALA A 523 -12.22 -7.28 -8.52
CA ALA A 523 -12.68 -5.90 -8.52
C ALA A 523 -12.43 -5.18 -7.18
N PHE A 524 -12.71 -5.83 -6.03
CA PHE A 524 -12.40 -5.22 -4.73
C PHE A 524 -10.89 -5.03 -4.54
N LEU A 525 -10.07 -6.01 -4.96
CA LEU A 525 -8.61 -5.89 -4.87
C LEU A 525 -8.05 -4.81 -5.80
N LYS A 526 -8.65 -4.57 -6.97
CA LYS A 526 -8.34 -3.41 -7.81
C LYS A 526 -8.57 -2.09 -7.07
N LEU A 527 -9.65 -1.98 -6.28
CA LEU A 527 -9.88 -0.80 -5.43
C LEU A 527 -8.80 -0.65 -4.36
N VAL A 528 -8.39 -1.76 -3.70
CA VAL A 528 -7.33 -1.76 -2.68
C VAL A 528 -5.98 -1.32 -3.27
N CYS A 529 -5.65 -1.75 -4.49
CA CYS A 529 -4.43 -1.35 -5.21
C CYS A 529 -4.53 0.06 -5.80
N GLN A 530 -5.69 0.71 -5.70
CA GLN A 530 -6.01 1.99 -6.36
C GLN A 530 -5.84 1.93 -7.89
N GLY A 531 -6.24 0.81 -8.49
CA GLY A 531 -6.06 0.50 -9.89
C GLY A 531 -5.16 -0.71 -10.10
N ASP A 532 -5.17 -1.24 -11.32
CA ASP A 532 -4.12 -2.16 -11.74
C ASP A 532 -2.81 -1.38 -12.02
N ILE A 533 -1.69 -2.09 -12.14
CA ILE A 533 -0.41 -1.50 -12.56
C ILE A 533 -0.60 -0.73 -13.87
N GLN A 534 -1.39 -1.27 -14.81
CA GLN A 534 -1.76 -0.60 -16.06
C GLN A 534 -2.50 0.72 -15.85
N ASN A 535 -3.52 0.74 -14.97
CA ASN A 535 -4.34 1.93 -14.73
C ASN A 535 -3.50 3.05 -14.11
N ASN A 536 -2.68 2.70 -13.11
CA ASN A 536 -1.73 3.63 -12.47
C ASN A 536 -0.73 4.21 -13.47
N ILE A 537 -0.27 3.41 -14.44
CA ILE A 537 0.63 3.85 -15.50
C ILE A 537 -0.09 4.76 -16.50
N ASN A 538 -1.31 4.41 -16.91
CA ASN A 538 -2.12 5.19 -17.87
C ASN A 538 -2.44 6.59 -17.36
N GLU A 539 -2.84 6.74 -16.09
CA GLU A 539 -3.04 8.04 -15.45
C GLU A 539 -1.80 8.93 -15.57
N ARG A 540 -0.61 8.36 -15.37
CA ARG A 540 0.67 9.10 -15.44
C ARG A 540 1.18 9.36 -16.86
N ILE A 541 0.61 8.69 -17.86
CA ILE A 541 0.87 8.98 -19.27
C ILE A 541 -0.08 10.08 -19.77
N GLY A 542 -1.18 10.36 -19.05
CA GLY A 542 -2.24 11.24 -19.54
C GLY A 542 -3.09 10.58 -20.62
N MET A 543 -3.07 9.24 -20.73
CA MET A 543 -4.05 8.54 -21.54
C MET A 543 -5.35 8.44 -20.72
N PRO A 544 -6.48 9.01 -21.18
CA PRO A 544 -7.74 8.77 -20.50
C PRO A 544 -8.03 7.26 -20.48
N PRO A 545 -8.64 6.73 -19.42
CA PRO A 545 -9.11 5.35 -19.43
C PRO A 545 -9.99 5.20 -20.66
N ARG A 546 -9.60 4.31 -21.59
CA ARG A 546 -10.37 4.06 -22.81
C ARG A 546 -11.79 3.68 -22.41
N SER A 547 -12.72 4.62 -22.55
CA SER A 547 -14.14 4.30 -22.59
C SER A 547 -14.36 3.48 -23.85
N CYS A 548 -15.27 2.51 -23.79
CA CYS A 548 -15.55 1.64 -24.92
C CYS A 548 -16.41 2.34 -25.98
N GLU A 549 -16.22 3.64 -26.25
CA GLU A 549 -16.99 4.40 -27.26
C GLU A 549 -16.22 5.52 -28.00
N ASP A 550 -14.89 5.59 -27.93
CA ASP A 550 -14.16 6.62 -28.70
C ASP A 550 -13.67 6.11 -30.07
N ASP A 551 -14.44 6.45 -31.10
CA ASP A 551 -14.14 6.29 -32.53
C ASP A 551 -12.77 6.95 -32.88
N PRO A 552 -11.82 6.25 -33.54
CA PRO A 552 -10.44 6.74 -33.75
C PRO A 552 -10.27 7.95 -34.70
N MET A 553 -11.32 8.74 -34.97
CA MET A 553 -11.27 9.88 -35.90
C MET A 553 -11.61 11.26 -35.30
N ILE A 554 -11.76 11.41 -33.98
CA ILE A 554 -12.13 12.71 -33.36
C ILE A 554 -11.04 13.30 -32.42
N SER A 555 -9.85 12.70 -32.29
CA SER A 555 -8.80 13.22 -31.39
C SER A 555 -7.85 14.26 -32.00
N SER A 556 -8.18 14.86 -33.14
CA SER A 556 -7.38 15.95 -33.72
C SER A 556 -8.24 17.17 -34.04
N ILE A 557 -7.94 18.26 -33.34
CA ILE A 557 -8.49 19.62 -33.46
C ILE A 557 -9.73 19.85 -32.58
N MET A 558 -9.51 20.04 -31.28
CA MET A 558 -10.24 21.08 -30.53
C MET A 558 -9.25 21.81 -29.62
N SER A 559 -8.92 23.03 -30.04
CA SER A 559 -8.16 24.01 -29.26
C SER A 559 -9.09 24.57 -28.19
N GLU A 560 -8.63 24.64 -26.94
CA GLU A 560 -9.34 25.14 -25.74
C GLU A 560 -9.67 26.65 -25.77
N GLU A 561 -9.88 27.27 -26.94
CA GLU A 561 -10.02 28.72 -27.07
C GLU A 561 -11.35 29.20 -27.66
N SER A 562 -12.37 28.35 -27.88
CA SER A 562 -13.59 28.76 -28.61
C SER A 562 -14.93 28.58 -27.91
N GLU A 563 -14.99 28.55 -26.57
CA GLU A 563 -16.29 28.54 -25.85
C GLU A 563 -16.61 29.82 -25.07
N LYS A 564 -15.85 30.90 -25.29
CA LYS A 564 -16.20 32.23 -24.74
C LYS A 564 -16.89 33.09 -25.79
N GLU A 565 -18.09 32.72 -26.20
CA GLU A 565 -19.11 33.69 -26.61
C GLU A 565 -20.46 32.99 -26.79
N LEU A 566 -21.49 33.51 -26.10
CA LEU A 566 -22.93 33.19 -26.20
C LEU A 566 -23.50 32.15 -25.22
N GLU A 567 -23.47 32.44 -23.91
CA GLU A 567 -24.56 31.99 -23.02
C GLU A 567 -25.01 33.14 -22.10
N LEU A 568 -26.27 33.58 -22.29
CA LEU A 568 -27.00 34.54 -21.46
C LEU A 568 -28.01 33.80 -20.57
N ASP A 569 -27.57 32.73 -19.91
CA ASP A 569 -28.33 32.10 -18.81
C ASP A 569 -27.54 32.18 -17.51
N PRO A 570 -28.16 32.54 -16.38
CA PRO A 570 -27.49 32.54 -15.10
C PRO A 570 -27.08 31.09 -14.75
N PRO A 571 -25.83 30.86 -14.29
CA PRO A 571 -25.35 29.50 -14.05
C PRO A 571 -26.21 28.84 -12.98
N LYS A 572 -26.91 27.78 -13.36
CA LYS A 572 -27.46 26.82 -12.40
C LYS A 572 -26.27 26.23 -11.67
N LEU A 573 -26.12 26.58 -10.40
CA LEU A 573 -25.18 25.95 -9.48
C LEU A 573 -25.61 24.49 -9.30
N TYR A 574 -25.25 23.63 -10.24
CA TYR A 574 -25.10 22.22 -9.94
C TYR A 574 -23.89 22.13 -9.00
N SER A 575 -24.11 21.63 -7.79
CA SER A 575 -23.02 21.12 -6.97
C SER A 575 -22.31 20.09 -7.85
N GLU A 576 -21.10 20.37 -8.32
CA GLU A 576 -20.23 19.32 -8.85
C GLU A 576 -20.02 18.34 -7.70
N GLU A 577 -20.78 17.24 -7.70
CA GLU A 577 -20.53 16.15 -6.78
C GLU A 577 -19.10 15.69 -7.03
N THR A 578 -18.22 15.95 -6.05
CA THR A 578 -16.83 15.53 -6.12
C THR A 578 -16.79 14.03 -6.34
N LYS A 579 -16.33 13.60 -7.53
CA LYS A 579 -16.22 12.17 -7.86
C LYS A 579 -15.36 11.48 -6.80
N PRO A 580 -15.74 10.27 -6.33
CA PRO A 580 -14.90 9.50 -5.42
C PRO A 580 -13.50 9.27 -6.00
N TRP A 581 -12.49 9.15 -5.13
CA TRP A 581 -11.08 8.98 -5.55
C TRP A 581 -10.82 7.73 -6.41
N PHE A 582 -11.74 6.76 -6.38
CA PHE A 582 -11.66 5.51 -7.11
C PHE A 582 -12.52 5.48 -8.39
N ALA A 583 -13.10 6.62 -8.78
CA ALA A 583 -13.87 6.74 -10.02
C ALA A 583 -13.00 6.36 -11.23
N GLY A 584 -13.53 5.49 -12.10
CA GLY A 584 -12.83 5.01 -13.30
C GLY A 584 -11.84 3.86 -13.08
N ILE A 585 -11.60 3.42 -11.84
CA ILE A 585 -10.78 2.23 -11.56
C ILE A 585 -11.46 0.95 -12.06
N LEU A 586 -12.76 0.84 -11.81
CA LEU A 586 -13.58 -0.32 -12.18
C LEU A 586 -14.27 -0.08 -13.51
N LYS A 587 -14.28 -1.10 -14.35
CA LYS A 587 -14.92 -1.13 -15.66
C LYS A 587 -16.15 -2.03 -15.64
N GLU A 588 -16.92 -2.00 -16.72
CA GLU A 588 -18.07 -2.90 -16.85
C GLU A 588 -17.69 -4.39 -16.89
N THR A 589 -16.50 -4.71 -17.37
CA THR A 589 -15.97 -6.07 -17.30
C THR A 589 -15.85 -6.55 -15.84
N ASP A 590 -15.49 -5.65 -14.92
CA ASP A 590 -15.50 -5.92 -13.48
C ASP A 590 -16.92 -6.11 -12.95
N LEU A 591 -17.91 -5.33 -13.42
CA LEU A 591 -19.31 -5.54 -13.06
C LEU A 591 -19.81 -6.92 -13.48
N MET A 592 -19.43 -7.38 -14.68
CA MET A 592 -19.80 -8.70 -15.18
C MET A 592 -19.15 -9.84 -14.37
N GLN A 593 -17.96 -9.62 -13.81
CA GLN A 593 -17.32 -10.58 -12.92
C GLN A 593 -18.02 -10.62 -11.56
N VAL A 594 -18.30 -9.47 -10.94
CA VAL A 594 -18.90 -9.42 -9.61
C VAL A 594 -20.39 -9.73 -9.64
N ASP A 595 -21.12 -9.36 -10.68
CA ASP A 595 -22.55 -9.64 -10.86
C ASP A 595 -22.83 -10.13 -12.28
N PRO A 596 -22.65 -11.44 -12.54
CA PRO A 596 -22.81 -12.00 -13.87
C PRO A 596 -24.22 -11.86 -14.43
N VAL A 597 -25.25 -11.84 -13.58
CA VAL A 597 -26.65 -11.72 -14.03
C VAL A 597 -26.89 -10.31 -14.55
N ARG A 598 -26.57 -9.30 -13.73
CA ARG A 598 -26.72 -7.90 -14.11
C ARG A 598 -25.79 -7.48 -15.24
N GLY A 599 -24.55 -7.97 -15.23
CA GLY A 599 -23.59 -7.71 -16.31
C GLY A 599 -24.05 -8.28 -17.66
N ARG A 600 -24.64 -9.49 -17.69
CA ARG A 600 -25.25 -10.03 -18.92
C ARG A 600 -26.42 -9.16 -19.40
N PHE A 601 -27.29 -8.74 -18.48
CA PHE A 601 -28.43 -7.89 -18.81
C PHE A 601 -27.99 -6.52 -19.38
N LEU A 602 -26.99 -5.87 -18.78
CA LEU A 602 -26.40 -4.63 -19.30
C LEU A 602 -25.80 -4.81 -20.69
N ARG A 603 -25.12 -5.93 -20.95
CA ARG A 603 -24.60 -6.25 -22.28
C ARG A 603 -25.73 -6.42 -23.32
N GLU A 604 -26.84 -7.04 -22.94
CA GLU A 604 -28.01 -7.18 -23.81
C GLU A 604 -28.66 -5.82 -24.13
N LEU A 605 -28.76 -4.93 -23.13
CA LEU A 605 -29.22 -3.55 -23.31
C LEU A 605 -28.27 -2.75 -24.21
N ARG A 606 -26.95 -2.91 -24.05
CA ARG A 606 -25.98 -2.23 -24.93
C ARG A 606 -26.09 -2.72 -26.36
N GLU A 607 -26.25 -4.02 -26.59
CA GLU A 607 -26.44 -4.52 -27.96
C GLU A 607 -27.76 -4.01 -28.57
N LEU A 608 -28.80 -3.75 -27.76
CA LEU A 608 -30.02 -3.09 -28.21
C LEU A 608 -29.76 -1.62 -28.61
N ALA A 609 -29.04 -0.86 -27.78
CA ALA A 609 -28.65 0.52 -28.05
C ALA A 609 -27.75 0.63 -29.30
N ASN A 610 -26.77 -0.27 -29.45
CA ASN A 610 -25.92 -0.36 -30.64
C ASN A 610 -26.74 -0.65 -31.90
N ARG A 611 -27.72 -1.56 -31.83
CA ARG A 611 -28.64 -1.81 -32.95
C ARG A 611 -29.42 -0.55 -33.34
N LYS A 612 -29.95 0.19 -32.37
CA LYS A 612 -30.61 1.50 -32.59
C LYS A 612 -29.66 2.50 -33.26
N SER A 613 -28.43 2.64 -32.74
CA SER A 613 -27.43 3.55 -33.30
C SER A 613 -27.07 3.18 -34.75
N ARG A 614 -26.89 1.89 -35.05
CA ARG A 614 -26.66 1.40 -36.43
C ARG A 614 -27.81 1.77 -37.38
N ILE A 615 -29.06 1.63 -36.95
CA ILE A 615 -30.24 2.00 -37.77
C ILE A 615 -30.28 3.52 -38.00
N LEU A 616 -29.99 4.32 -36.97
CA LEU A 616 -29.98 5.77 -37.07
C LEU A 616 -28.90 6.28 -38.03
N HIS A 617 -27.71 5.69 -37.99
CA HIS A 617 -26.58 6.06 -38.83
C HIS A 617 -26.58 5.41 -40.22
N ASP A 618 -27.52 4.51 -40.52
CA ASP A 618 -27.63 3.89 -41.85
C ASP A 618 -28.05 4.95 -42.90
N PRO A 619 -27.20 5.21 -43.93
CA PRO A 619 -27.52 6.19 -44.96
C PRO A 619 -28.54 5.69 -45.99
N VAL A 620 -28.85 4.38 -46.02
CA VAL A 620 -29.72 3.74 -47.01
C VAL A 620 -31.20 3.80 -46.60
N LEU A 621 -31.47 3.89 -45.29
CA LEU A 621 -32.84 3.88 -44.76
C LEU A 621 -33.49 5.27 -44.80
N SER A 622 -34.76 5.33 -45.25
CA SER A 622 -35.57 6.54 -45.13
C SER A 622 -35.93 6.83 -43.66
N PRO A 623 -36.25 8.08 -43.29
CA PRO A 623 -36.65 8.41 -41.91
C PRO A 623 -37.81 7.55 -41.39
N ASP A 624 -38.84 7.30 -42.20
CA ASP A 624 -39.97 6.44 -41.83
C ASP A 624 -39.56 4.97 -41.67
N ALA A 625 -38.60 4.49 -42.47
CA ALA A 625 -38.07 3.13 -42.35
C ALA A 625 -37.23 2.97 -41.08
N LYS A 626 -36.45 4.00 -40.70
CA LYS A 626 -35.70 4.05 -39.44
C LYS A 626 -36.65 3.97 -38.24
N LEU A 627 -37.71 4.79 -38.22
CA LEU A 627 -38.70 4.78 -37.14
C LEU A 627 -39.34 3.39 -36.97
N ARG A 628 -39.81 2.76 -38.06
CA ARG A 628 -40.41 1.41 -38.01
C ARG A 628 -39.43 0.35 -37.52
N GLN A 629 -38.16 0.42 -37.92
CA GLN A 629 -37.15 -0.53 -37.47
C GLN A 629 -36.82 -0.34 -35.99
N ILE A 630 -36.72 0.91 -35.51
CA ILE A 630 -36.50 1.23 -34.10
C ILE A 630 -37.68 0.73 -33.24
N GLU A 631 -38.92 0.96 -33.67
CA GLU A 631 -40.12 0.46 -32.98
C GLU A 631 -40.18 -1.09 -32.92
N SER A 632 -39.53 -1.78 -33.86
CA SER A 632 -39.45 -3.25 -33.89
C SER A 632 -38.30 -3.83 -33.06
N LEU A 633 -37.45 -2.99 -32.47
CA LEU A 633 -36.31 -3.46 -31.68
C LEU A 633 -36.79 -4.20 -30.43
N ALA A 634 -36.17 -5.35 -30.19
CA ALA A 634 -36.46 -6.19 -29.03
C ALA A 634 -35.17 -6.81 -28.47
N LEU A 635 -35.20 -7.06 -27.17
CA LEU A 635 -34.17 -7.78 -26.44
C LEU A 635 -34.25 -9.25 -26.79
N VAL A 636 -33.07 -9.85 -26.97
CA VAL A 636 -32.92 -11.29 -27.15
C VAL A 636 -32.20 -11.78 -25.89
N THR A 637 -32.96 -12.24 -24.91
CA THR A 637 -32.39 -12.67 -23.64
C THR A 637 -31.65 -13.99 -23.82
N SER A 638 -30.42 -14.09 -23.34
CA SER A 638 -29.63 -15.32 -23.38
C SER A 638 -29.72 -16.03 -22.04
N HIS A 639 -30.37 -17.19 -21.98
CA HIS A 639 -30.33 -18.01 -20.76
C HIS A 639 -28.97 -18.70 -20.62
N ALA A 640 -28.59 -19.03 -19.37
CA ALA A 640 -27.31 -19.66 -19.02
C ALA A 640 -27.04 -21.02 -19.73
N GLY A 641 -28.03 -21.58 -20.45
CA GLY A 641 -27.93 -22.83 -21.23
C GLY A 641 -27.69 -22.67 -22.73
N GLY A 642 -27.38 -21.47 -23.25
CA GLY A 642 -26.99 -21.28 -24.66
C GLY A 642 -28.11 -21.38 -25.69
N GLY A 643 -29.37 -21.47 -25.27
CA GLY A 643 -30.54 -21.32 -26.14
C GLY A 643 -30.93 -19.84 -26.28
N GLY A 644 -31.31 -19.42 -27.49
CA GLY A 644 -31.91 -18.10 -27.72
C GLY A 644 -33.21 -17.98 -26.91
N GLY A 645 -33.23 -17.10 -25.91
CA GLY A 645 -34.38 -16.89 -25.06
C GLY A 645 -35.46 -16.04 -25.74
N PRO A 646 -36.55 -15.71 -25.00
CA PRO A 646 -37.69 -14.98 -25.54
C PRO A 646 -37.28 -13.61 -26.07
N VAL A 647 -37.84 -13.26 -27.23
CA VAL A 647 -37.74 -11.91 -27.79
C VAL A 647 -38.77 -11.03 -27.07
N THR A 648 -38.29 -10.02 -26.35
CA THR A 648 -39.13 -9.16 -25.49
C THR A 648 -38.85 -7.70 -25.79
N ARG A 649 -39.89 -6.86 -25.93
CA ARG A 649 -39.68 -5.41 -26.10
C ARG A 649 -39.26 -4.80 -24.77
N LEU A 650 -38.51 -3.70 -24.84
CA LEU A 650 -38.00 -3.03 -23.64
C LEU A 650 -39.15 -2.54 -22.75
N GLU A 651 -40.20 -1.96 -23.35
CA GLU A 651 -41.37 -1.50 -22.61
C GLU A 651 -42.15 -2.62 -21.91
N ASP A 652 -42.09 -3.85 -22.42
CA ASP A 652 -42.80 -5.00 -21.82
C ASP A 652 -42.13 -5.48 -20.52
N LEU A 653 -40.87 -5.07 -20.28
CA LEU A 653 -40.16 -5.38 -19.03
C LEU A 653 -40.59 -4.47 -17.86
N ALA A 654 -41.26 -3.34 -18.14
CA ALA A 654 -41.70 -2.36 -17.14
C ALA A 654 -40.60 -1.97 -16.13
N ILE A 655 -39.37 -1.83 -16.63
CA ILE A 655 -38.22 -1.39 -15.84
C ILE A 655 -38.25 0.14 -15.70
N THR A 656 -37.89 0.61 -14.51
CA THR A 656 -37.80 2.04 -14.17
C THR A 656 -36.35 2.41 -13.84
N PHE A 657 -36.05 3.69 -13.63
CA PHE A 657 -34.72 4.15 -13.20
C PHE A 657 -34.45 3.84 -11.72
N THR A 658 -34.52 2.55 -11.36
CA THR A 658 -34.30 2.06 -10.02
C THR A 658 -33.32 0.89 -10.01
N TYR A 659 -32.51 0.81 -8.95
CA TYR A 659 -31.72 -0.35 -8.61
C TYR A 659 -32.52 -1.25 -7.68
N LEU A 660 -32.66 -2.52 -8.05
CA LEU A 660 -33.25 -3.56 -7.21
C LEU A 660 -32.14 -4.38 -6.54
N PRO A 661 -32.08 -4.42 -5.19
CA PRO A 661 -31.12 -5.24 -4.48
C PRO A 661 -31.35 -6.73 -4.75
N SER A 662 -30.27 -7.49 -4.84
CA SER A 662 -30.31 -8.95 -5.04
C SER A 662 -30.69 -9.74 -3.78
N SER A 663 -30.72 -9.09 -2.61
CA SER A 663 -31.06 -9.72 -1.34
C SER A 663 -31.89 -8.81 -0.46
N SER A 664 -32.88 -9.39 0.22
CA SER A 664 -33.69 -8.73 1.25
C SER A 664 -32.90 -8.31 2.50
N VAL A 665 -31.70 -8.85 2.71
CA VAL A 665 -30.86 -8.57 3.89
C VAL A 665 -30.44 -7.11 4.01
N TYR A 666 -30.34 -6.39 2.89
CA TYR A 666 -29.95 -4.98 2.94
C TYR A 666 -31.06 -4.07 3.51
N GLY A 667 -32.30 -4.57 3.64
CA GLY A 667 -33.39 -3.86 4.30
C GLY A 667 -33.99 -2.70 3.51
N TYR A 668 -33.83 -2.69 2.18
CA TYR A 668 -34.51 -1.76 1.27
C TYR A 668 -35.01 -2.51 0.03
N THR A 669 -36.06 -1.99 -0.62
CA THR A 669 -36.71 -2.65 -1.77
C THR A 669 -36.19 -2.17 -3.11
N HIS A 670 -35.83 -0.89 -3.21
CA HIS A 670 -35.27 -0.28 -4.41
C HIS A 670 -34.48 0.97 -4.02
N ALA A 671 -33.60 1.42 -4.91
CA ALA A 671 -32.91 2.69 -4.82
C ALA A 671 -33.11 3.47 -6.12
N ASP A 672 -33.53 4.72 -6.04
CA ASP A 672 -33.68 5.60 -7.20
C ASP A 672 -32.29 5.93 -7.79
N LEU A 673 -32.09 5.65 -9.09
CA LEU A 673 -30.85 5.94 -9.82
C LEU A 673 -30.76 7.41 -10.25
N ILE A 674 -31.92 8.04 -10.43
CA ILE A 674 -32.11 9.48 -10.67
C ILE A 674 -33.26 9.95 -9.78
N PRO A 675 -33.40 11.26 -9.51
CA PRO A 675 -34.51 11.77 -8.69
C PRO A 675 -35.88 11.33 -9.23
N ASN A 676 -36.70 10.71 -8.38
CA ASN A 676 -37.99 10.09 -8.73
C ASN A 676 -37.86 9.02 -9.84
N GLY A 677 -36.76 8.28 -9.85
CA GLY A 677 -36.47 7.27 -10.88
C GLY A 677 -37.50 6.14 -10.91
N SER A 678 -38.17 5.85 -9.79
CA SER A 678 -39.29 4.91 -9.71
C SER A 678 -40.51 5.30 -10.55
N ASP A 679 -40.70 6.57 -10.89
CA ASP A 679 -41.79 7.06 -11.74
C ASP A 679 -41.37 7.22 -13.22
N ILE A 680 -40.13 6.87 -13.56
CA ILE A 680 -39.56 7.08 -14.90
C ILE A 680 -39.28 5.72 -15.53
N ASP A 681 -40.07 5.37 -16.54
CA ASP A 681 -39.89 4.14 -17.32
C ASP A 681 -38.64 4.22 -18.22
N VAL A 682 -37.94 3.09 -18.32
CA VAL A 682 -36.83 2.93 -19.25
C VAL A 682 -37.38 2.59 -20.63
N THR A 683 -37.03 3.41 -21.61
CA THR A 683 -37.42 3.32 -23.01
C THR A 683 -36.17 3.22 -23.88
N ILE A 684 -36.36 2.92 -25.17
CA ILE A 684 -35.25 2.86 -26.13
C ILE A 684 -34.52 4.21 -26.27
N GLU A 685 -35.15 5.31 -25.86
CA GLU A 685 -34.58 6.66 -25.93
C GLU A 685 -33.62 6.94 -24.77
N ASN A 686 -33.93 6.45 -23.56
CA ASN A 686 -33.17 6.74 -22.34
C ASN A 686 -32.39 5.52 -21.78
N VAL A 687 -32.39 4.39 -22.49
CA VAL A 687 -31.71 3.15 -22.07
C VAL A 687 -30.21 3.32 -21.84
N GLU A 688 -29.53 4.17 -22.62
CA GLU A 688 -28.10 4.48 -22.47
C GLU A 688 -27.84 5.15 -21.12
N GLU A 689 -28.63 6.17 -20.77
CA GLU A 689 -28.54 6.82 -19.46
C GLU A 689 -28.84 5.83 -18.32
N TYR A 690 -29.85 4.98 -18.47
CA TYR A 690 -30.15 3.94 -17.48
C TYR A 690 -28.95 3.01 -17.24
N MET A 691 -28.29 2.54 -18.30
CA MET A 691 -27.11 1.67 -18.20
C MET A 691 -25.96 2.35 -17.46
N ASP A 692 -25.69 3.62 -17.78
CA ASP A 692 -24.62 4.40 -17.14
C ASP A 692 -24.92 4.64 -15.66
N ARG A 693 -26.15 5.03 -15.33
CA ARG A 693 -26.58 5.27 -13.94
C ARG A 693 -26.55 3.98 -13.13
N LEU A 694 -27.01 2.86 -13.70
CA LEU A 694 -27.00 1.56 -13.04
C LEU A 694 -25.55 1.08 -12.80
N THR A 695 -24.68 1.18 -13.80
CA THR A 695 -23.26 0.81 -13.68
C THR A 695 -22.56 1.68 -12.65
N ASN A 696 -22.80 3.00 -12.69
CA ASN A 696 -22.26 3.94 -11.72
C ASN A 696 -22.74 3.62 -10.29
N PHE A 697 -24.01 3.29 -10.09
CA PHE A 697 -24.52 2.91 -8.78
C PHE A 697 -23.86 1.63 -8.27
N CYS A 698 -23.73 0.60 -9.11
CA CYS A 698 -23.13 -0.67 -8.71
C CYS A 698 -21.63 -0.58 -8.39
N LEU A 699 -20.87 0.24 -9.13
CA LEU A 699 -19.40 0.26 -9.04
C LEU A 699 -18.82 1.52 -8.38
N GLN A 700 -19.61 2.57 -8.18
CA GLN A 700 -19.11 3.87 -7.74
C GLN A 700 -19.99 4.53 -6.68
N SER A 701 -21.12 5.15 -7.08
CA SER A 701 -21.93 5.96 -6.16
C SER A 701 -22.57 5.13 -5.05
N GLY A 702 -23.01 3.89 -5.32
CA GLY A 702 -23.60 3.01 -4.31
C GLY A 702 -22.60 2.38 -3.33
N ILE A 703 -21.30 2.51 -3.56
CA ILE A 703 -20.24 1.98 -2.68
C ILE A 703 -19.32 3.07 -2.11
N ALA A 704 -19.59 4.35 -2.42
CA ALA A 704 -18.67 5.46 -2.18
C ALA A 704 -18.28 5.62 -0.70
N ARG A 705 -19.26 5.74 0.20
CA ARG A 705 -19.00 5.89 1.64
C ARG A 705 -18.33 4.65 2.23
N GLN A 706 -18.72 3.46 1.78
CA GLN A 706 -18.13 2.19 2.22
C GLN A 706 -16.62 2.14 1.88
N ILE A 707 -16.25 2.47 0.65
CA ILE A 707 -14.85 2.45 0.19
C ILE A 707 -14.02 3.57 0.83
N GLU A 708 -14.61 4.75 1.04
CA GLU A 708 -13.92 5.83 1.75
C GLU A 708 -13.67 5.48 3.23
N ALA A 709 -14.63 4.85 3.88
CA ALA A 709 -14.48 4.35 5.25
C ALA A 709 -13.37 3.30 5.35
N PHE A 710 -13.34 2.34 4.41
CA PHE A 710 -12.25 1.37 4.29
C PHE A 710 -10.88 2.04 4.15
N ARG A 711 -10.75 3.00 3.24
CA ARG A 711 -9.51 3.76 3.03
C ARG A 711 -9.09 4.49 4.31
N ASN A 712 -10.02 5.14 5.00
CA ASN A 712 -9.73 5.87 6.23
C ASN A 712 -9.28 4.96 7.37
N GLY A 713 -9.92 3.80 7.52
CA GLY A 713 -9.50 2.78 8.49
C GLY A 713 -8.12 2.22 8.16
N PHE A 714 -7.87 1.89 6.90
CA PHE A 714 -6.57 1.37 6.45
C PHE A 714 -5.44 2.39 6.69
N CYS A 715 -5.65 3.63 6.26
CA CYS A 715 -4.71 4.75 6.41
C CYS A 715 -4.41 5.12 7.86
N ARG A 716 -5.23 4.68 8.83
CA ARG A 716 -4.93 4.84 10.26
C ARG A 716 -3.67 4.08 10.67
N VAL A 717 -3.41 2.91 10.05
CA VAL A 717 -2.27 2.06 10.39
C VAL A 717 -1.04 2.42 9.54
N PHE A 718 -1.22 2.51 8.21
CA PHE A 718 -0.24 3.01 7.24
C PHE A 718 -0.93 3.37 5.90
N ALA A 719 -0.26 4.16 5.06
CA ALA A 719 -0.86 4.70 3.84
C ALA A 719 -1.25 3.61 2.81
N LEU A 720 -2.52 3.60 2.37
CA LEU A 720 -3.03 2.70 1.33
C LEU A 720 -2.26 2.82 0.01
N SER A 721 -1.71 4.00 -0.31
CA SER A 721 -0.92 4.23 -1.52
C SER A 721 0.32 3.34 -1.65
N LYS A 722 0.80 2.75 -0.54
CA LYS A 722 1.89 1.77 -0.57
C LYS A 722 1.51 0.47 -1.30
N LEU A 723 0.21 0.19 -1.47
CA LEU A 723 -0.26 -0.97 -2.22
C LEU A 723 -0.35 -0.74 -3.75
N ARG A 724 -0.15 0.49 -4.24
CA ARG A 724 -0.19 0.81 -5.69
C ARG A 724 0.87 0.08 -6.51
N ALA A 725 1.94 -0.37 -5.87
CA ALA A 725 3.04 -1.07 -6.53
C ALA A 725 2.71 -2.54 -6.86
N PHE A 726 1.54 -3.04 -6.44
CA PHE A 726 1.17 -4.45 -6.54
C PHE A 726 -0.03 -4.65 -7.46
N THR A 727 -0.09 -5.83 -8.08
CA THR A 727 -1.28 -6.28 -8.81
C THR A 727 -2.35 -6.79 -7.83
N PRO A 728 -3.63 -6.88 -8.25
CA PRO A 728 -4.69 -7.50 -7.45
C PRO A 728 -4.33 -8.93 -7.00
N SER A 729 -3.68 -9.71 -7.86
CA SER A 729 -3.24 -11.08 -7.53
C SER A 729 -2.13 -11.11 -6.49
N GLU A 730 -1.20 -10.17 -6.55
CA GLU A 730 -0.11 -10.03 -5.56
C GLU A 730 -0.64 -9.61 -4.19
N VAL A 731 -1.56 -8.64 -4.13
CA VAL A 731 -2.20 -8.24 -2.87
C VAL A 731 -3.04 -9.38 -2.29
N ARG A 732 -3.71 -10.18 -3.13
CA ARG A 732 -4.36 -11.41 -2.69
C ARG A 732 -3.38 -12.35 -2.01
N MET A 733 -2.22 -12.59 -2.62
CA MET A 733 -1.18 -13.45 -2.06
C MET A 733 -0.65 -12.91 -0.73
N MET A 734 -0.49 -11.59 -0.60
CA MET A 734 -0.02 -10.95 0.64
C MET A 734 -1.05 -11.02 1.79
N LEU A 735 -2.35 -10.97 1.48
CA LEU A 735 -3.43 -10.98 2.48
C LEU A 735 -3.92 -12.38 2.84
N CYS A 736 -4.09 -13.23 1.82
CA CYS A 736 -4.77 -14.51 1.93
C CYS A 736 -3.82 -15.69 1.71
N GLY A 737 -2.60 -15.46 1.21
CA GLY A 737 -1.70 -16.52 0.80
C GLY A 737 -2.16 -17.18 -0.51
N ASP A 738 -1.48 -18.27 -0.87
CA ASP A 738 -1.89 -19.10 -1.99
C ASP A 738 -3.11 -19.96 -1.60
N GLN A 739 -4.27 -19.57 -2.12
CA GLN A 739 -5.56 -20.19 -1.81
C GLN A 739 -5.75 -21.52 -2.54
N ASN A 740 -5.03 -21.73 -3.65
CA ASN A 740 -5.14 -22.91 -4.49
C ASN A 740 -3.75 -23.36 -4.96
N PRO A 741 -2.90 -23.85 -4.03
CA PRO A 741 -1.58 -24.30 -4.40
C PRO A 741 -1.70 -25.47 -5.39
N GLN A 742 -1.20 -25.24 -6.59
CA GLN A 742 -1.18 -26.22 -7.67
C GLN A 742 -0.02 -27.17 -7.40
N TRP A 743 -0.31 -28.34 -6.83
CA TRP A 743 0.71 -29.37 -6.63
C TRP A 743 0.84 -30.18 -7.89
N THR A 744 1.98 -30.05 -8.58
CA THR A 744 2.26 -30.94 -9.70
C THR A 744 2.60 -32.34 -9.17
N ARG A 745 2.48 -33.35 -10.05
CA ARG A 745 2.93 -34.71 -9.72
C ARG A 745 4.41 -34.72 -9.33
N GLU A 746 5.21 -33.90 -9.99
CA GLU A 746 6.65 -33.79 -9.75
C GLU A 746 6.94 -33.17 -8.38
N ASP A 747 6.21 -32.13 -7.98
CA ASP A 747 6.30 -31.55 -6.63
C ASP A 747 6.02 -32.60 -5.56
N LEU A 748 4.91 -33.33 -5.72
CA LEU A 748 4.54 -34.39 -4.78
C LEU A 748 5.60 -35.49 -4.70
N LEU A 749 6.18 -35.89 -5.84
CA LEU A 749 7.24 -36.91 -5.86
C LEU A 749 8.57 -36.42 -5.28
N ASN A 750 8.89 -35.13 -5.43
CA ASN A 750 10.11 -34.53 -4.93
C ASN A 750 10.05 -34.32 -3.41
N TYR A 751 8.90 -33.91 -2.88
CA TYR A 751 8.70 -33.61 -1.47
C TYR A 751 8.04 -34.73 -0.64
N THR A 752 7.82 -35.91 -1.24
CA THR A 752 7.39 -37.12 -0.51
C THR A 752 8.54 -38.10 -0.32
N GLU A 753 8.81 -38.47 0.94
CA GLU A 753 9.74 -39.53 1.29
C GLU A 753 8.97 -40.82 1.63
N PRO A 754 9.05 -41.88 0.78
CA PRO A 754 8.45 -43.17 1.10
C PRO A 754 9.15 -43.82 2.29
N LYS A 755 8.38 -44.34 3.26
CA LYS A 755 8.89 -45.11 4.41
C LYS A 755 8.27 -46.51 4.46
N LEU A 756 8.83 -47.38 5.30
CA LEU A 756 8.32 -48.74 5.56
C LEU A 756 8.36 -49.69 4.34
N GLY A 757 9.40 -49.59 3.50
CA GLY A 757 9.66 -50.53 2.41
C GLY A 757 9.01 -50.18 1.08
N TYR A 758 8.25 -49.08 1.01
CA TYR A 758 7.82 -48.45 -0.24
C TYR A 758 8.98 -47.69 -0.88
N THR A 759 8.99 -47.60 -2.21
CA THR A 759 9.96 -46.79 -2.96
C THR A 759 9.22 -45.81 -3.86
N LYS A 760 9.90 -44.79 -4.39
CA LYS A 760 9.26 -43.83 -5.31
C LYS A 760 8.70 -44.49 -6.58
N GLU A 761 9.10 -45.72 -6.86
CA GLU A 761 8.70 -46.53 -8.02
C GLU A 761 7.69 -47.64 -7.68
N ARG A 762 7.49 -47.99 -6.40
CA ARG A 762 6.71 -49.15 -5.96
C ARG A 762 5.97 -48.98 -4.63
#